data_AF-A0A7G2EQ34-F1
#
_entry.id   AF-A0A7G2EQ34-F1
#
_cell.length_a   1.000
_cell.length_b   1.000
_cell.length_c   1.000
_cell.angle_alpha   90.00
_cell.angle_beta   90.00
_cell.angle_gamma   90.00
#
_symmetry.space_group_name_H-M   'P 1'
#
loop_
_entity.id
_entity.type
_entity.pdbx_description
1 polymer ?
#
loop_
_entity_poly.entity_id
_entity_poly.type
_entity_poly.pdbx_seq_one_letter_code
_entity_poly.pdbx_strand_id
1 'polypeptide(L)'
;MADDSATPGVRVPSHRYGRHYHRRKIKEAVDSISSLPDVILQHILSFIPTKLAITTSLLSKRWRHVWCDTPSLSFNDYRLEAPFIDETLTRYTASKMMRFHLHTSLINNVPHLESWIKFAMSRNVDHLSLDLWNQVANKFKFPDFFHINSSLKQLTVVLDFSDTMIAICSSVSWTSLKKLYLSSCLLSDESMANILSGCPILESLTLDHCGGLRVLDLSKSLRLRTLEINCNIWVPELTAMQIVVPHTHCLRLRNSKLPCSLVDVSSLKEAKLNICIDSFSKTIKADFLQVTLLKMLEKLHNVEKLTLGGNFLQILSVAELRGVPFPMFKVKDLTLETVIFQYVIPGIERVLQNSPDLKKLTLLTKDFYHKPGEYLGDHMDLQGFNLDQCWKSKYGVFWNKSCLDVESEHVVSFVELMLKNTKALDKMVVLLEDHYVRFKEMVPRLSHNYNISIALYTFKPQTNGSNPIVASKVMDLVRGLWRKHRRKILVTTTCLGSGYLLYKLYNAHTRKLADLERELANERENDEILKTQMKAHFDNIQMIADTTTLPHAIHHLSSRVVEEIDVSSIMDKLSKGKGILIPSEKLQLWNELKILSFTRMVLSLWSVTMLSLYIRVQVNILGRHLYIDTARGLGSSHLLDELDLIERDDEQKFLTSADFLATSGMPSLISNMQNAVKEVLKGKQLKDVLTTSALRETVMRILDVFMSTGSPHHWVDYLMMSQDATTDVSSSDATVTKFHLLITETREVLTSNDFSNVAEISLKCCAVALVEEMETQTGLATGMQLAKLLPQIEKTMPEISAEPEKNRFLQLIRDLPEVKLFFTLLYANMPQ
;
A
#
# COMPACT_ATOMS: atom_id res chain seq x y z
N MET A 1 13.46 -67.96 -28.43
CA MET A 1 12.51 -69.09 -28.28
C MET A 1 12.56 -69.50 -26.83
N ALA A 2 11.46 -69.64 -26.08
CA ALA A 2 10.08 -69.16 -26.25
C ALA A 2 9.40 -69.19 -24.87
N ASP A 3 8.23 -68.55 -24.73
CA ASP A 3 7.45 -68.39 -23.49
C ASP A 3 6.84 -69.69 -22.91
N ASP A 4 6.41 -69.68 -21.64
CA ASP A 4 4.98 -69.48 -21.26
C ASP A 4 4.63 -69.90 -19.81
N SER A 5 3.86 -69.07 -19.08
CA SER A 5 3.10 -69.41 -17.83
C SER A 5 2.26 -68.19 -17.36
N ALA A 6 1.14 -68.27 -16.61
CA ALA A 6 0.11 -69.29 -16.38
C ALA A 6 -1.14 -68.63 -15.70
N THR A 7 -2.31 -69.30 -15.69
CA THR A 7 -3.61 -68.85 -15.10
C THR A 7 -3.69 -69.02 -13.56
N PRO A 8 -4.53 -68.28 -12.76
CA PRO A 8 -5.98 -68.58 -12.48
C PRO A 8 -6.84 -67.31 -12.11
N GLY A 9 -8.10 -67.32 -11.57
CA GLY A 9 -9.19 -68.31 -11.50
C GLY A 9 -10.28 -68.15 -10.38
N VAL A 10 -11.50 -67.69 -10.72
CA VAL A 10 -12.83 -67.99 -10.06
C VAL A 10 -13.18 -67.36 -8.66
N ARG A 11 -14.41 -67.61 -8.15
CA ARG A 11 -15.34 -66.82 -7.26
C ARG A 11 -16.09 -67.76 -6.24
N VAL A 12 -16.61 -67.42 -5.04
CA VAL A 12 -16.68 -66.13 -4.26
C VAL A 12 -16.45 -66.17 -2.70
N PRO A 13 -17.40 -66.49 -1.78
CA PRO A 13 -17.83 -65.46 -0.79
C PRO A 13 -17.84 -65.77 0.73
N SER A 14 -17.90 -64.73 1.59
CA SER A 14 -19.04 -64.43 2.52
C SER A 14 -18.73 -63.53 3.78
N HIS A 15 -19.74 -62.77 4.21
CA HIS A 15 -20.00 -62.10 5.53
C HIS A 15 -18.98 -61.12 6.15
N ARG A 16 -19.39 -59.90 6.61
CA ARG A 16 -20.12 -59.71 7.89
C ARG A 16 -20.77 -58.31 8.09
N TYR A 17 -21.86 -58.33 8.87
CA TYR A 17 -22.53 -57.25 9.66
C TYR A 17 -22.84 -55.87 9.04
N GLY A 18 -24.13 -55.54 9.01
CA GLY A 18 -24.62 -54.21 8.62
C GLY A 18 -24.72 -53.20 9.78
N ARG A 19 -24.81 -51.92 9.42
CA ARG A 19 -25.36 -50.86 10.27
C ARG A 19 -26.46 -50.13 9.51
N HIS A 20 -27.66 -50.10 10.06
CA HIS A 20 -28.75 -49.30 9.52
C HIS A 20 -28.50 -47.81 9.80
N TYR A 21 -28.01 -47.08 8.79
CA TYR A 21 -28.19 -45.63 8.76
C TYR A 21 -29.54 -45.31 8.12
N HIS A 22 -30.42 -44.66 8.89
CA HIS A 22 -31.64 -44.07 8.33
C HIS A 22 -31.24 -42.97 7.34
N ARG A 23 -31.31 -43.29 6.04
CA ARG A 23 -31.19 -42.32 4.94
C ARG A 23 -32.40 -41.40 4.98
N ARG A 24 -32.29 -40.33 5.79
CA ARG A 24 -33.25 -39.23 5.86
C ARG A 24 -33.45 -38.72 4.43
N LYS A 25 -34.63 -38.97 3.84
CA LYS A 25 -35.00 -38.40 2.54
C LYS A 25 -35.03 -36.88 2.70
N ILE A 26 -33.93 -36.22 2.32
CA ILE A 26 -33.94 -34.79 2.05
C ILE A 26 -34.95 -34.64 0.90
N LYS A 27 -36.04 -33.91 1.14
CA LYS A 27 -36.91 -33.45 0.05
C LYS A 27 -36.00 -32.67 -0.90
N GLU A 28 -35.98 -33.05 -2.17
CA GLU A 28 -35.26 -32.29 -3.20
C GLU A 28 -35.66 -30.82 -3.07
N ALA A 29 -34.68 -29.98 -2.75
CA ALA A 29 -34.89 -28.54 -2.74
C ALA A 29 -35.15 -28.14 -4.19
N VAL A 30 -36.37 -27.72 -4.50
CA VAL A 30 -36.77 -27.33 -5.85
C VAL A 30 -35.82 -26.23 -6.32
N ASP A 31 -35.05 -26.51 -7.38
CA ASP A 31 -34.13 -25.55 -7.98
C ASP A 31 -34.94 -24.37 -8.56
N SER A 32 -35.14 -23.40 -7.68
CA SER A 32 -35.96 -22.23 -7.94
C SER A 32 -35.27 -21.28 -8.91
N ILE A 33 -33.93 -21.36 -9.02
CA ILE A 33 -33.14 -20.52 -9.92
C ILE A 33 -33.24 -21.06 -11.36
N SER A 34 -33.09 -22.37 -11.58
CA SER A 34 -33.34 -22.96 -12.92
C SER A 34 -34.80 -22.89 -13.37
N SER A 35 -35.75 -22.56 -12.47
CA SER A 35 -37.14 -22.30 -12.83
C SER A 35 -37.41 -20.89 -13.38
N LEU A 36 -36.48 -19.94 -13.20
CA LEU A 36 -36.66 -18.56 -13.66
C LEU A 36 -36.67 -18.46 -15.20
N PRO A 37 -37.38 -17.50 -15.82
CA PRO A 37 -37.31 -17.24 -17.26
C PRO A 37 -35.91 -16.76 -17.71
N ASP A 38 -35.52 -17.05 -18.95
CA ASP A 38 -34.17 -16.69 -19.47
C ASP A 38 -33.89 -15.19 -19.38
N VAL A 39 -34.89 -14.33 -19.58
CA VAL A 39 -34.77 -12.86 -19.44
C VAL A 39 -34.33 -12.44 -18.02
N ILE A 40 -34.77 -13.16 -16.98
CA ILE A 40 -34.36 -12.90 -15.60
C ILE A 40 -32.96 -13.44 -15.36
N LEU A 41 -32.62 -14.61 -15.89
CA LEU A 41 -31.28 -15.17 -15.81
C LEU A 41 -30.25 -14.30 -16.53
N GLN A 42 -30.54 -13.85 -17.76
CA GLN A 42 -29.75 -12.87 -18.52
C GLN A 42 -29.55 -11.57 -17.74
N HIS A 43 -30.58 -11.08 -17.04
CA HIS A 43 -30.44 -9.90 -16.20
C HIS A 43 -29.54 -10.15 -14.99
N ILE A 44 -29.64 -11.30 -14.32
CA ILE A 44 -28.73 -11.70 -13.24
C ILE A 44 -27.28 -11.80 -13.76
N LEU A 45 -27.07 -12.48 -14.89
CA LEU A 45 -25.77 -12.63 -15.54
C LEU A 45 -25.17 -11.29 -16.00
N SER A 46 -26.00 -10.27 -16.29
CA SER A 46 -25.53 -8.92 -16.65
C SER A 46 -24.84 -8.15 -15.51
N PHE A 47 -24.90 -8.66 -14.28
CA PHE A 47 -24.22 -8.09 -13.12
C PHE A 47 -22.92 -8.79 -12.74
N ILE A 48 -22.51 -9.86 -13.44
CA ILE A 48 -21.26 -10.59 -13.16
C ILE A 48 -20.29 -10.51 -14.35
N PRO A 49 -18.96 -10.65 -14.12
CA PRO A 49 -17.98 -10.71 -15.19
C PRO A 49 -18.30 -11.80 -16.23
N THR A 50 -18.05 -11.52 -17.51
CA THR A 50 -18.43 -12.42 -18.62
C THR A 50 -17.81 -13.80 -18.51
N LYS A 51 -16.57 -13.90 -18.00
CA LYS A 51 -15.89 -15.18 -17.69
C LYS A 51 -16.72 -16.05 -16.74
N LEU A 52 -17.30 -15.47 -15.69
CA LEU A 52 -18.16 -16.18 -14.74
C LEU A 52 -19.56 -16.44 -15.31
N ALA A 53 -20.10 -15.55 -16.14
CA ALA A 53 -21.34 -15.82 -16.86
C ALA A 53 -21.19 -17.04 -17.79
N ILE A 54 -20.05 -17.17 -18.47
CA ILE A 54 -19.73 -18.32 -19.31
C ILE A 54 -19.57 -19.60 -18.49
N THR A 55 -18.94 -19.60 -17.29
CA THR A 55 -18.81 -20.83 -16.49
C THR A 55 -20.16 -21.39 -16.01
N THR A 56 -21.21 -20.56 -15.91
CA THR A 56 -22.57 -21.07 -15.65
C THR A 56 -23.10 -22.01 -16.74
N SER A 57 -22.49 -22.01 -17.95
CA SER A 57 -22.80 -22.97 -19.03
C SER A 57 -22.63 -24.44 -18.65
N LEU A 58 -21.86 -24.71 -17.59
CA LEU A 58 -21.63 -26.05 -17.04
C LEU A 58 -22.81 -26.56 -16.20
N LEU A 59 -23.69 -25.67 -15.71
CA LEU A 59 -24.78 -26.04 -14.79
C LEU A 59 -25.85 -26.89 -15.47
N SER A 60 -26.23 -26.58 -16.71
CA SER A 60 -27.10 -27.44 -17.52
C SER A 60 -27.12 -27.05 -19.01
N LYS A 61 -27.74 -27.90 -19.83
CA LYS A 61 -27.97 -27.64 -21.28
C LYS A 61 -28.67 -26.30 -21.55
N ARG A 62 -29.52 -25.82 -20.64
CA ARG A 62 -30.20 -24.52 -20.77
C ARG A 62 -29.22 -23.37 -20.57
N TRP A 63 -28.51 -23.38 -19.45
CA TRP A 63 -27.55 -22.33 -19.05
C TRP A 63 -26.40 -22.14 -20.05
N ARG A 64 -26.09 -23.17 -20.86
CA ARG A 64 -25.11 -23.10 -21.95
C ARG A 64 -25.28 -21.92 -22.90
N HIS A 65 -26.52 -21.46 -23.11
CA HIS A 65 -26.84 -20.40 -24.08
C HIS A 65 -27.33 -19.10 -23.44
N VAL A 66 -27.71 -19.12 -22.15
CA VAL A 66 -28.32 -17.96 -21.47
C VAL A 66 -27.39 -16.73 -21.46
N TRP A 67 -26.08 -16.94 -21.33
CA TRP A 67 -25.10 -15.85 -21.31
C TRP A 67 -24.94 -15.15 -22.68
N CYS A 68 -25.19 -15.85 -23.80
CA CYS A 68 -24.99 -15.35 -25.17
C CYS A 68 -25.90 -14.16 -25.51
N ASP A 69 -27.06 -14.08 -24.86
CA ASP A 69 -28.07 -13.04 -25.04
C ASP A 69 -28.04 -11.96 -23.94
N THR A 70 -26.98 -11.92 -23.13
CA THR A 70 -26.86 -10.91 -22.05
C THR A 70 -26.67 -9.49 -22.61
N PRO A 71 -27.24 -8.46 -21.97
CA PRO A 71 -27.13 -7.08 -22.43
C PRO A 71 -25.73 -6.46 -22.21
N SER A 72 -24.78 -7.16 -21.60
CA SER A 72 -23.48 -6.60 -21.23
C SER A 72 -22.35 -7.63 -21.31
N LEU A 73 -21.27 -7.25 -21.98
CA LEU A 73 -19.99 -7.96 -21.92
C LEU A 73 -18.98 -7.16 -21.10
N SER A 74 -18.24 -7.87 -20.23
CA SER A 74 -17.26 -7.29 -19.32
C SER A 74 -16.06 -8.24 -19.19
N PHE A 75 -14.96 -7.85 -19.83
CA PHE A 75 -13.66 -8.51 -19.82
C PHE A 75 -12.72 -7.73 -18.87
N ASN A 76 -12.89 -7.94 -17.56
CA ASN A 76 -12.18 -7.21 -16.50
C ASN A 76 -11.00 -8.01 -15.91
N ASP A 77 -10.24 -8.72 -16.74
CA ASP A 77 -9.09 -9.54 -16.35
C ASP A 77 -8.02 -9.34 -17.43
N TYR A 78 -6.96 -8.59 -17.12
CA TYR A 78 -5.97 -8.13 -18.11
C TYR A 78 -5.24 -9.27 -18.83
N ARG A 79 -5.26 -10.47 -18.24
CA ARG A 79 -4.65 -11.70 -18.75
C ARG A 79 -5.52 -12.42 -19.79
N LEU A 80 -6.67 -11.86 -20.16
CA LEU A 80 -7.52 -12.46 -21.19
C LEU A 80 -6.89 -12.30 -22.57
N GLU A 81 -6.38 -13.41 -23.10
CA GLU A 81 -5.83 -13.49 -24.44
C GLU A 81 -6.90 -13.38 -25.52
N ALA A 82 -6.50 -12.88 -26.69
CA ALA A 82 -7.37 -12.66 -27.83
C ALA A 82 -8.26 -13.85 -28.24
N PRO A 83 -7.79 -15.12 -28.29
CA PRO A 83 -8.62 -16.25 -28.69
C PRO A 83 -9.87 -16.43 -27.83
N PHE A 84 -9.79 -16.19 -26.52
CA PHE A 84 -10.93 -16.27 -25.61
C PHE A 84 -11.96 -15.16 -25.87
N ILE A 85 -11.48 -13.94 -26.14
CA ILE A 85 -12.35 -12.80 -26.45
C ILE A 85 -13.01 -13.03 -27.81
N ASP A 86 -12.28 -13.41 -28.84
CA ASP A 86 -12.82 -13.72 -30.18
C ASP A 86 -13.84 -14.86 -30.13
N GLU A 87 -13.58 -15.95 -29.40
CA GLU A 87 -14.57 -17.02 -29.19
C GLU A 87 -15.81 -16.52 -28.44
N THR A 88 -15.65 -15.62 -27.47
CA THR A 88 -16.77 -15.02 -26.75
C THR A 88 -17.63 -14.14 -27.66
N LEU A 89 -17.02 -13.28 -28.49
CA LEU A 89 -17.74 -12.39 -29.39
C LEU A 89 -18.44 -13.13 -30.54
N THR A 90 -17.83 -14.19 -31.07
CA THR A 90 -18.46 -15.03 -32.11
C THR A 90 -19.68 -15.81 -31.60
N ARG A 91 -19.69 -16.19 -30.32
CA ARG A 91 -20.83 -16.85 -29.66
C ARG A 91 -21.92 -15.87 -29.14
N TYR A 92 -21.69 -14.57 -29.20
CA TYR A 92 -22.63 -13.56 -28.67
C TYR A 92 -23.77 -13.25 -29.63
N THR A 93 -25.01 -13.47 -29.19
CA THR A 93 -26.22 -13.42 -30.02
C THR A 93 -27.16 -12.25 -29.70
N ALA A 94 -26.97 -11.53 -28.59
CA ALA A 94 -27.89 -10.48 -28.16
C ALA A 94 -28.09 -9.39 -29.24
N SER A 95 -29.36 -9.02 -29.46
CA SER A 95 -29.75 -8.05 -30.49
C SER A 95 -29.39 -6.59 -30.15
N LYS A 96 -29.21 -6.27 -28.85
CA LYS A 96 -28.85 -4.94 -28.37
C LYS A 96 -27.83 -5.05 -27.25
N MET A 97 -26.65 -4.49 -27.47
CA MET A 97 -25.61 -4.37 -26.45
C MET A 97 -25.82 -3.08 -25.64
N MET A 98 -25.95 -3.20 -24.32
CA MET A 98 -26.00 -2.05 -23.40
C MET A 98 -24.60 -1.65 -22.92
N ARG A 99 -23.74 -2.62 -22.59
CA ARG A 99 -22.38 -2.34 -22.13
C ARG A 99 -21.35 -3.24 -22.79
N PHE A 100 -20.24 -2.64 -23.19
CA PHE A 100 -19.01 -3.33 -23.51
C PHE A 100 -17.90 -2.75 -22.63
N HIS A 101 -17.29 -3.59 -21.79
CA HIS A 101 -16.11 -3.23 -21.02
C HIS A 101 -14.98 -4.19 -21.37
N LEU A 102 -13.84 -3.63 -21.72
CA LEU A 102 -12.62 -4.32 -22.10
C LEU A 102 -11.45 -3.72 -21.32
N HIS A 103 -10.79 -4.55 -20.51
CA HIS A 103 -9.54 -4.25 -19.83
C HIS A 103 -8.46 -5.19 -20.36
N THR A 104 -7.35 -4.65 -20.87
CA THR A 104 -6.24 -5.44 -21.43
C THR A 104 -4.91 -4.72 -21.28
N SER A 105 -3.88 -5.46 -20.87
CA SER A 105 -2.48 -5.00 -20.83
C SER A 105 -1.54 -5.86 -21.70
N LEU A 106 -2.07 -6.89 -22.38
CA LEU A 106 -1.33 -7.78 -23.26
C LEU A 106 -1.08 -7.14 -24.64
N ILE A 107 0.19 -7.01 -25.03
CA ILE A 107 0.59 -6.51 -26.35
C ILE A 107 0.01 -7.37 -27.48
N ASN A 108 -0.11 -8.68 -27.27
CA ASN A 108 -0.65 -9.65 -28.23
C ASN A 108 -2.13 -9.39 -28.59
N ASN A 109 -2.86 -8.63 -27.77
CA ASN A 109 -4.24 -8.24 -28.05
C ASN A 109 -4.34 -7.02 -28.99
N VAL A 110 -3.27 -6.24 -29.20
CA VAL A 110 -3.27 -5.01 -30.02
C VAL A 110 -3.84 -5.23 -31.44
N PRO A 111 -3.49 -6.29 -32.19
CA PRO A 111 -4.05 -6.53 -33.52
C PRO A 111 -5.56 -6.81 -33.53
N HIS A 112 -6.13 -7.24 -32.40
CA HIS A 112 -7.54 -7.61 -32.27
C HIS A 112 -8.40 -6.45 -31.72
N LEU A 113 -7.80 -5.43 -31.08
CA LEU A 113 -8.51 -4.28 -30.53
C LEU A 113 -9.45 -3.60 -31.54
N GLU A 114 -9.01 -3.42 -32.78
CA GLU A 114 -9.85 -2.82 -33.82
C GLU A 114 -11.11 -3.66 -34.08
N SER A 115 -10.98 -4.99 -34.18
CA SER A 115 -12.10 -5.89 -34.46
C SER A 115 -13.10 -5.93 -33.30
N TRP A 116 -12.62 -5.89 -32.05
CA TRP A 116 -13.47 -5.88 -30.85
C TRP A 116 -14.23 -4.57 -30.68
N ILE A 117 -13.58 -3.43 -30.92
CA ILE A 117 -14.22 -2.11 -30.91
C ILE A 117 -15.25 -2.05 -32.06
N LYS A 118 -14.90 -2.53 -33.26
CA LYS A 118 -15.81 -2.62 -34.41
C LYS A 118 -17.04 -3.48 -34.11
N PHE A 119 -16.85 -4.62 -33.43
CA PHE A 119 -17.94 -5.47 -32.97
C PHE A 119 -18.88 -4.73 -32.03
N ALA A 120 -18.36 -4.12 -30.96
CA ALA A 120 -19.16 -3.35 -29.99
C ALA A 120 -19.93 -2.19 -30.66
N MET A 121 -19.27 -1.44 -31.55
CA MET A 121 -19.91 -0.36 -32.31
C MET A 121 -21.01 -0.89 -33.25
N SER A 122 -20.80 -2.02 -33.94
CA SER A 122 -21.80 -2.63 -34.83
C SER A 122 -23.06 -3.10 -34.10
N ARG A 123 -22.94 -3.43 -32.80
CA ARG A 123 -24.07 -3.78 -31.91
C ARG A 123 -24.74 -2.56 -31.27
N ASN A 124 -24.41 -1.35 -31.72
CA ASN A 124 -24.94 -0.09 -31.23
C ASN A 124 -24.78 0.05 -29.71
N VAL A 125 -23.59 -0.22 -29.17
CA VAL A 125 -23.34 -0.18 -27.72
C VAL A 125 -23.75 1.15 -27.08
N ASP A 126 -24.48 1.11 -25.96
CA ASP A 126 -24.87 2.31 -25.21
C ASP A 126 -23.73 2.84 -24.32
N HIS A 127 -22.96 1.95 -23.68
CA HIS A 127 -21.85 2.25 -22.78
C HIS A 127 -20.59 1.50 -23.19
N LEU A 128 -19.58 2.21 -23.70
CA LEU A 128 -18.28 1.65 -24.06
C LEU A 128 -17.22 2.04 -23.02
N SER A 129 -16.49 1.05 -22.52
CA SER A 129 -15.36 1.23 -21.61
C SER A 129 -14.15 0.49 -22.17
N LEU A 130 -13.09 1.23 -22.46
CA LEU A 130 -11.82 0.70 -22.95
C LEU A 130 -10.74 1.08 -21.94
N ASP A 131 -10.03 0.08 -21.45
CA ASP A 131 -9.02 0.21 -20.41
C ASP A 131 -7.75 -0.51 -20.90
N LEU A 132 -6.78 0.27 -21.38
CA LEU A 132 -5.66 -0.19 -22.20
C LEU A 132 -4.35 0.18 -21.51
N TRP A 133 -3.79 -0.75 -20.73
CA TRP A 133 -2.61 -0.50 -19.89
C TRP A 133 -1.31 -0.98 -20.54
N ASN A 134 -0.15 -0.61 -19.99
CA ASN A 134 1.19 -0.93 -20.48
C ASN A 134 1.38 -0.47 -21.95
N GLN A 135 2.32 -1.10 -22.67
CA GLN A 135 2.65 -0.76 -24.07
C GLN A 135 1.51 -0.98 -25.09
N VAL A 136 0.33 -1.46 -24.67
CA VAL A 136 -0.86 -1.56 -25.53
C VAL A 136 -1.28 -0.17 -26.00
N ALA A 137 -1.33 0.80 -25.09
CA ALA A 137 -1.71 2.18 -25.38
C ALA A 137 -0.79 2.84 -26.43
N ASN A 138 0.52 2.54 -26.37
CA ASN A 138 1.53 3.16 -27.23
C ASN A 138 1.49 2.65 -28.66
N LYS A 139 1.03 1.40 -28.86
CA LYS A 139 1.00 0.70 -30.15
C LYS A 139 -0.38 0.79 -30.83
N PHE A 140 -1.46 0.93 -30.06
CA PHE A 140 -2.81 1.01 -30.60
C PHE A 140 -3.15 2.43 -31.08
N LYS A 141 -3.73 2.54 -32.28
CA LYS A 141 -4.32 3.77 -32.79
C LYS A 141 -5.83 3.59 -32.90
N PHE A 142 -6.59 4.55 -32.39
CA PHE A 142 -8.04 4.54 -32.55
C PHE A 142 -8.40 4.68 -34.04
N PRO A 143 -9.25 3.80 -34.59
CA PRO A 143 -9.65 3.82 -35.99
C PRO A 143 -10.72 4.89 -36.25
N ASP A 144 -10.78 5.44 -37.46
CA ASP A 144 -11.69 6.56 -37.81
C ASP A 144 -13.16 6.32 -37.40
N PHE A 145 -13.64 5.08 -37.54
CA PHE A 145 -15.02 4.72 -37.18
C PHE A 145 -15.31 4.81 -35.67
N PHE A 146 -14.30 4.80 -34.80
CA PHE A 146 -14.47 5.00 -33.36
C PHE A 146 -14.97 6.41 -33.05
N HIS A 147 -14.55 7.40 -33.85
CA HIS A 147 -14.90 8.80 -33.66
C HIS A 147 -16.30 9.16 -34.16
N ILE A 148 -17.00 8.26 -34.88
CA ILE A 148 -18.32 8.49 -35.46
C ILE A 148 -19.32 7.48 -34.89
N ASN A 149 -20.16 7.90 -33.92
CA ASN A 149 -21.19 7.04 -33.35
C ASN A 149 -22.42 7.81 -32.84
N SER A 150 -23.62 7.37 -33.27
CA SER A 150 -24.91 7.97 -32.89
C SER A 150 -25.68 7.20 -31.80
N SER A 151 -25.18 6.04 -31.36
CA SER A 151 -25.81 5.19 -30.32
C SER A 151 -25.16 5.33 -28.94
N LEU A 152 -23.87 5.70 -28.90
CA LEU A 152 -23.05 5.77 -27.70
C LEU A 152 -23.53 6.87 -26.75
N LYS A 153 -23.87 6.49 -25.51
CA LYS A 153 -24.37 7.38 -24.44
C LYS A 153 -23.31 7.67 -23.39
N GLN A 154 -22.38 6.73 -23.18
CA GLN A 154 -21.23 6.89 -22.31
C GLN A 154 -19.97 6.28 -22.93
N LEU A 155 -18.88 7.03 -22.87
CA LEU A 155 -17.55 6.60 -23.26
C LEU A 155 -16.61 6.75 -22.06
N THR A 156 -15.88 5.68 -21.76
CA THR A 156 -14.79 5.64 -20.80
C THR A 156 -13.55 5.13 -21.54
N VAL A 157 -12.49 5.93 -21.58
CA VAL A 157 -11.17 5.53 -22.07
C VAL A 157 -10.17 5.76 -20.95
N VAL A 158 -9.43 4.72 -20.60
CA VAL A 158 -8.36 4.74 -19.60
C VAL A 158 -7.12 4.17 -20.27
N LEU A 159 -6.03 4.94 -20.26
CA LEU A 159 -4.72 4.53 -20.77
C LEU A 159 -3.67 4.53 -19.65
N ASP A 160 -2.52 3.95 -19.96
CA ASP A 160 -1.32 4.07 -19.15
C ASP A 160 -0.55 5.39 -19.39
N PHE A 161 0.36 5.72 -18.48
CA PHE A 161 1.28 6.84 -18.56
C PHE A 161 2.35 6.61 -19.63
N SER A 162 2.05 7.02 -20.86
CA SER A 162 3.02 7.04 -21.96
C SER A 162 3.04 8.41 -22.65
N ASP A 163 4.20 8.76 -23.22
CA ASP A 163 4.38 9.98 -24.05
C ASP A 163 3.59 9.95 -25.37
N THR A 164 2.74 8.94 -25.57
CA THR A 164 1.94 8.78 -26.77
C THR A 164 0.78 9.77 -26.74
N MET A 165 0.91 10.85 -27.53
CA MET A 165 -0.23 11.68 -27.93
C MET A 165 -1.35 10.77 -28.45
N ILE A 166 -2.50 10.72 -27.75
CA ILE A 166 -3.72 10.25 -28.41
C ILE A 166 -4.10 11.35 -29.40
N ALA A 167 -3.62 11.20 -30.63
CA ALA A 167 -4.10 11.97 -31.75
C ALA A 167 -5.55 11.55 -32.05
N ILE A 168 -6.49 12.05 -31.25
CA ILE A 168 -7.93 12.07 -31.57
C ILE A 168 -8.06 13.05 -32.72
N CYS A 169 -7.84 12.53 -33.93
CA CYS A 169 -7.64 13.32 -35.13
C CYS A 169 -8.96 13.90 -35.66
N SER A 170 -8.93 15.21 -35.85
CA SER A 170 -9.63 16.01 -36.88
C SER A 170 -11.16 15.94 -37.08
N SER A 171 -11.90 14.92 -36.63
CA SER A 171 -13.38 14.96 -36.64
C SER A 171 -14.01 13.95 -35.69
N VAL A 172 -14.78 14.44 -34.70
CA VAL A 172 -15.53 13.61 -33.75
C VAL A 172 -17.03 13.87 -33.93
N SER A 173 -17.84 12.82 -33.87
CA SER A 173 -19.30 12.87 -33.98
C SER A 173 -19.92 11.81 -33.07
N TRP A 174 -20.02 12.13 -31.78
CA TRP A 174 -20.63 11.31 -30.73
C TRP A 174 -21.97 11.92 -30.32
N THR A 175 -22.93 11.95 -31.25
CA THR A 175 -24.15 12.78 -31.16
C THR A 175 -25.12 12.40 -30.04
N SER A 176 -25.02 11.18 -29.50
CA SER A 176 -25.80 10.70 -28.34
C SER A 176 -25.05 10.74 -26.99
N LEU A 177 -23.80 11.20 -26.97
CA LEU A 177 -22.93 11.07 -25.81
C LEU A 177 -23.31 12.05 -24.70
N LYS A 178 -23.63 11.49 -23.52
CA LYS A 178 -23.97 12.24 -22.31
C LYS A 178 -22.84 12.26 -21.28
N LYS A 179 -21.97 11.25 -21.30
CA LYS A 179 -20.87 11.11 -20.33
C LYS A 179 -19.58 10.74 -21.06
N LEU A 180 -18.54 11.53 -20.84
CA LEU A 180 -17.20 11.27 -21.31
C LEU A 180 -16.25 11.20 -20.12
N TYR A 181 -15.50 10.10 -20.02
CA TYR A 181 -14.42 9.90 -19.06
C TYR A 181 -13.14 9.58 -19.84
N LEU A 182 -12.10 10.38 -19.64
CA LEU A 182 -10.78 10.19 -20.23
C LEU A 182 -9.76 10.13 -19.10
N SER A 183 -8.91 9.09 -19.07
CA SER A 183 -7.80 8.99 -18.12
C SER A 183 -6.45 8.81 -18.82
N SER A 184 -5.40 9.43 -18.26
CA SER A 184 -4.01 9.44 -18.75
C SER A 184 -3.84 9.93 -20.20
N CYS A 185 -4.82 10.69 -20.71
CA CYS A 185 -4.82 11.17 -22.09
C CYS A 185 -3.99 12.46 -22.23
N LEU A 186 -3.09 12.49 -23.21
CA LEU A 186 -2.37 13.70 -23.63
C LEU A 186 -3.19 14.42 -24.71
N LEU A 187 -3.77 15.58 -24.36
CA LEU A 187 -4.80 16.27 -25.16
C LEU A 187 -4.32 17.69 -25.52
N SER A 188 -4.38 18.05 -26.80
CA SER A 188 -4.21 19.44 -27.25
C SER A 188 -5.53 20.23 -27.15
N ASP A 189 -5.44 21.56 -27.07
CA ASP A 189 -6.62 22.44 -27.09
C ASP A 189 -7.50 22.20 -28.35
N GLU A 190 -6.88 21.91 -29.50
CA GLU A 190 -7.57 21.61 -30.76
C GLU A 190 -8.29 20.25 -30.70
N SER A 191 -7.61 19.19 -30.26
CA SER A 191 -8.23 17.86 -30.10
C SER A 191 -9.41 17.92 -29.13
N MET A 192 -9.30 18.70 -28.05
CA MET A 192 -10.40 18.89 -27.10
C MET A 192 -11.57 19.67 -27.71
N ALA A 193 -11.32 20.73 -28.48
CA ALA A 193 -12.37 21.46 -29.18
C ALA A 193 -13.11 20.58 -30.20
N ASN A 194 -12.38 19.72 -30.92
CA ASN A 194 -12.95 18.75 -31.86
C ASN A 194 -13.85 17.73 -31.13
N ILE A 195 -13.38 17.15 -30.01
CA ILE A 195 -14.19 16.26 -29.16
C ILE A 195 -15.47 16.95 -28.68
N LEU A 196 -15.37 18.17 -28.15
CA LEU A 196 -16.50 18.91 -27.57
C LEU A 196 -17.55 19.29 -28.62
N SER A 197 -17.12 19.72 -29.82
CA SER A 197 -18.04 20.00 -30.93
C SER A 197 -18.76 18.75 -31.42
N GLY A 198 -18.10 17.58 -31.35
CA GLY A 198 -18.69 16.28 -31.63
C GLY A 198 -19.70 15.77 -30.58
N CYS A 199 -19.78 16.39 -29.40
CA CYS A 199 -20.60 15.92 -28.26
C CYS A 199 -21.70 16.93 -27.88
N PRO A 200 -22.65 17.26 -28.77
CA PRO A 200 -23.62 18.36 -28.58
C PRO A 200 -24.55 18.18 -27.37
N ILE A 201 -24.68 16.94 -26.84
CA ILE A 201 -25.55 16.63 -25.71
C ILE A 201 -24.82 16.20 -24.43
N LEU A 202 -23.52 16.47 -24.33
CA LEU A 202 -22.70 16.12 -23.18
C LEU A 202 -23.26 16.73 -21.88
N GLU A 203 -23.50 15.88 -20.87
CA GLU A 203 -24.04 16.26 -19.56
C GLU A 203 -22.96 16.20 -18.47
N SER A 204 -21.94 15.34 -18.63
CA SER A 204 -20.82 15.16 -17.71
C SER A 204 -19.50 14.92 -18.46
N LEU A 205 -18.45 15.64 -18.06
CA LEU A 205 -17.07 15.45 -18.50
C LEU A 205 -16.17 15.14 -17.32
N THR A 206 -15.35 14.10 -17.43
CA THR A 206 -14.30 13.77 -16.47
C THR A 206 -12.96 13.62 -17.18
N LEU A 207 -11.97 14.37 -16.72
CA LEU A 207 -10.58 14.30 -17.16
C LEU A 207 -9.73 13.87 -15.97
N ASP A 208 -9.02 12.77 -16.10
CA ASP A 208 -8.30 12.11 -15.01
C ASP A 208 -6.84 11.91 -15.41
N HIS A 209 -5.91 12.53 -14.68
CA HIS A 209 -4.47 12.50 -15.00
C HIS A 209 -4.11 12.97 -16.43
N CYS A 210 -5.00 13.71 -17.13
CA CYS A 210 -4.76 14.23 -18.47
C CYS A 210 -3.75 15.39 -18.51
N GLY A 211 -2.97 15.46 -19.60
CA GLY A 211 -1.98 16.51 -19.86
C GLY A 211 -2.22 17.29 -21.16
N GLY A 212 -1.39 18.29 -21.43
CA GLY A 212 -1.33 19.02 -22.72
C GLY A 212 -2.27 20.23 -22.87
N LEU A 213 -3.37 20.28 -22.12
CA LEU A 213 -4.37 21.35 -22.21
C LEU A 213 -3.89 22.67 -21.59
N ARG A 214 -4.03 23.77 -22.34
CA ARG A 214 -3.83 25.15 -21.85
C ARG A 214 -5.16 25.87 -21.66
N VAL A 215 -6.14 25.61 -22.52
CA VAL A 215 -7.47 26.24 -22.45
C VAL A 215 -8.58 25.21 -22.64
N LEU A 216 -9.36 24.99 -21.58
CA LEU A 216 -10.59 24.21 -21.63
C LEU A 216 -11.80 25.15 -21.71
N ASP A 217 -12.19 25.48 -22.95
CA ASP A 217 -13.40 26.25 -23.23
C ASP A 217 -14.61 25.33 -23.43
N LEU A 218 -15.56 25.41 -22.50
CA LEU A 218 -16.81 24.65 -22.49
C LEU A 218 -18.04 25.57 -22.72
N SER A 219 -17.82 26.80 -23.21
CA SER A 219 -18.89 27.75 -23.56
C SER A 219 -19.91 27.18 -24.54
N LYS A 220 -19.44 26.43 -25.55
CA LYS A 220 -20.28 25.78 -26.57
C LYS A 220 -21.03 24.55 -26.03
N SER A 221 -20.65 24.01 -24.87
CA SER A 221 -21.24 22.80 -24.27
C SER A 221 -22.46 23.11 -23.38
N LEU A 222 -23.51 23.70 -23.97
CA LEU A 222 -24.69 24.24 -23.26
C LEU A 222 -25.42 23.26 -22.32
N ARG A 223 -25.31 21.95 -22.58
CA ARG A 223 -25.94 20.88 -21.78
C ARG A 223 -25.05 20.34 -20.66
N LEU A 224 -23.78 20.72 -20.59
CA LEU A 224 -22.84 20.23 -19.58
C LEU A 224 -23.27 20.72 -18.19
N ARG A 225 -23.34 19.80 -17.23
CA ARG A 225 -23.71 20.09 -15.84
C ARG A 225 -22.62 19.77 -14.84
N THR A 226 -21.76 18.80 -15.16
CA THR A 226 -20.68 18.36 -14.28
C THR A 226 -19.34 18.34 -15.03
N LEU A 227 -18.33 18.97 -14.43
CA LEU A 227 -16.93 18.85 -14.82
C LEU A 227 -16.15 18.31 -13.60
N GLU A 228 -15.45 17.19 -13.77
CA GLU A 228 -14.49 16.66 -12.78
C GLU A 228 -13.10 16.57 -13.44
N ILE A 229 -12.11 17.23 -12.85
CA ILE A 229 -10.72 17.21 -13.28
C ILE A 229 -9.88 16.71 -12.10
N ASN A 230 -9.20 15.60 -12.31
CA ASN A 230 -8.18 15.08 -11.41
C ASN A 230 -6.82 15.21 -12.12
N CYS A 231 -5.80 15.77 -11.49
CA CYS A 231 -4.47 15.87 -12.09
C CYS A 231 -3.45 14.94 -11.41
N ASN A 232 -2.32 14.71 -12.09
CA ASN A 232 -1.25 13.85 -11.60
C ASN A 232 -0.25 14.61 -10.71
N ILE A 233 0.16 14.00 -9.59
CA ILE A 233 1.21 14.48 -8.67
C ILE A 233 2.62 14.12 -9.19
N TRP A 234 2.76 13.41 -10.32
CA TRP A 234 4.05 12.97 -10.86
C TRP A 234 4.55 13.74 -12.09
N VAL A 235 3.73 14.58 -12.75
CA VAL A 235 4.19 15.39 -13.90
C VAL A 235 4.90 16.67 -13.40
N PRO A 236 6.14 17.00 -13.84
CA PRO A 236 6.88 18.15 -13.29
C PRO A 236 6.44 19.54 -13.78
N GLU A 237 5.96 19.66 -15.03
CA GLU A 237 5.88 20.96 -15.73
C GLU A 237 4.55 21.17 -16.49
N LEU A 238 3.42 21.13 -15.80
CA LEU A 238 2.15 21.53 -16.42
C LEU A 238 2.05 23.06 -16.56
N THR A 239 1.73 23.54 -17.76
CA THR A 239 1.41 24.95 -18.03
C THR A 239 0.06 25.35 -17.45
N ALA A 240 -0.08 26.59 -16.97
CA ALA A 240 -1.31 27.08 -16.33
C ALA A 240 -2.57 26.90 -17.20
N MET A 241 -3.46 26.02 -16.76
CA MET A 241 -4.71 25.69 -17.46
C MET A 241 -5.81 26.71 -17.16
N GLN A 242 -6.43 27.26 -18.20
CA GLN A 242 -7.62 28.12 -18.09
C GLN A 242 -8.89 27.30 -18.26
N ILE A 243 -9.90 27.55 -17.41
CA ILE A 243 -11.19 26.85 -17.46
C ILE A 243 -12.31 27.87 -17.68
N VAL A 244 -13.09 27.68 -18.75
CA VAL A 244 -14.24 28.51 -19.12
C VAL A 244 -15.50 27.64 -19.11
N VAL A 245 -16.34 27.79 -18.08
CA VAL A 245 -17.51 26.92 -17.81
C VAL A 245 -18.78 27.72 -17.48
N PRO A 246 -19.28 28.58 -18.40
CA PRO A 246 -20.39 29.49 -18.13
C PRO A 246 -21.71 28.77 -17.79
N HIS A 247 -21.90 27.51 -18.19
CA HIS A 247 -23.16 26.77 -18.05
C HIS A 247 -23.10 25.54 -17.12
N THR A 248 -21.93 25.28 -16.51
CA THR A 248 -21.71 24.11 -15.65
C THR A 248 -22.24 24.38 -14.24
N HIS A 249 -22.94 23.40 -13.64
CA HIS A 249 -23.49 23.53 -12.29
C HIS A 249 -22.57 22.98 -11.20
N CYS A 250 -21.77 21.96 -11.50
CA CYS A 250 -20.87 21.28 -10.57
C CYS A 250 -19.44 21.22 -11.13
N LEU A 251 -18.48 21.79 -10.41
CA LEU A 251 -17.05 21.75 -10.71
C LEU A 251 -16.32 20.97 -9.63
N ARG A 252 -15.46 20.03 -10.02
CA ARG A 252 -14.65 19.23 -9.09
C ARG A 252 -13.21 19.25 -9.56
N LEU A 253 -12.31 19.74 -8.72
CA LEU A 253 -10.87 19.79 -8.98
C LEU A 253 -10.16 18.97 -7.90
N ARG A 254 -9.41 17.94 -8.28
CA ARG A 254 -8.65 17.06 -7.37
C ARG A 254 -7.19 16.94 -7.80
N ASN A 255 -6.30 16.77 -6.83
CA ASN A 255 -4.88 16.46 -7.02
C ASN A 255 -4.15 17.41 -8.00
N SER A 256 -4.69 18.62 -8.20
CA SER A 256 -4.12 19.60 -9.12
C SER A 256 -2.79 20.13 -8.56
N LYS A 257 -1.71 19.95 -9.32
CA LYS A 257 -0.45 20.70 -9.18
C LYS A 257 -0.55 22.14 -9.71
N LEU A 258 -1.60 22.44 -10.48
CA LEU A 258 -1.65 23.60 -11.35
C LEU A 258 -2.24 24.84 -10.67
N PRO A 259 -1.76 26.04 -11.02
CA PRO A 259 -2.59 27.24 -10.96
C PRO A 259 -3.68 27.19 -12.03
N CYS A 260 -4.75 26.41 -11.80
CA CYS A 260 -5.93 26.42 -12.64
C CYS A 260 -6.63 27.79 -12.55
N SER A 261 -6.70 28.53 -13.64
CA SER A 261 -7.34 29.85 -13.69
C SER A 261 -8.80 29.72 -14.12
N LEU A 262 -9.73 30.04 -13.21
CA LEU A 262 -11.16 30.10 -13.51
C LEU A 262 -11.49 31.41 -14.23
N VAL A 263 -11.93 31.33 -15.48
CA VAL A 263 -12.22 32.53 -16.31
C VAL A 263 -13.68 32.92 -16.21
N ASP A 264 -14.59 32.01 -16.58
CA ASP A 264 -16.04 32.15 -16.41
C ASP A 264 -16.59 30.91 -15.72
N VAL A 265 -17.34 31.13 -14.65
CA VAL A 265 -18.00 30.10 -13.82
C VAL A 265 -19.42 30.54 -13.42
N SER A 266 -20.04 31.41 -14.22
CA SER A 266 -21.25 32.17 -13.88
C SER A 266 -22.47 31.32 -13.45
N SER A 267 -22.65 30.11 -13.97
CA SER A 267 -23.75 29.21 -13.57
C SER A 267 -23.41 28.22 -12.43
N LEU A 268 -22.24 28.33 -11.82
CA LEU A 268 -21.74 27.33 -10.87
C LEU A 268 -22.50 27.35 -9.54
N LYS A 269 -23.03 26.19 -9.14
CA LYS A 269 -23.82 26.01 -7.89
C LYS A 269 -23.11 25.13 -6.85
N GLU A 270 -22.28 24.21 -7.31
CA GLU A 270 -21.49 23.29 -6.48
C GLU A 270 -20.02 23.31 -6.92
N ALA A 271 -19.10 23.46 -5.98
CA ALA A 271 -17.67 23.39 -6.21
C ALA A 271 -17.00 22.46 -5.19
N LYS A 272 -16.15 21.54 -5.64
CA LYS A 272 -15.28 20.72 -4.79
C LYS A 272 -13.82 20.94 -5.16
N LEU A 273 -13.01 21.36 -4.18
CA LEU A 273 -11.59 21.65 -4.34
C LEU A 273 -10.76 20.76 -3.41
N ASN A 274 -9.90 19.92 -3.97
CA ASN A 274 -8.85 19.19 -3.25
C ASN A 274 -7.53 19.33 -4.01
N ILE A 275 -6.92 20.51 -3.92
CA ILE A 275 -5.68 20.89 -4.61
C ILE A 275 -4.50 20.57 -3.70
N CYS A 276 -3.39 20.07 -4.25
CA CYS A 276 -2.19 19.73 -3.51
C CYS A 276 -1.04 20.64 -3.94
N ILE A 277 -0.30 21.20 -2.97
CA ILE A 277 1.00 21.81 -3.25
C ILE A 277 2.04 20.68 -3.17
N ASP A 278 3.02 20.73 -4.07
CA ASP A 278 4.11 19.76 -4.15
C ASP A 278 5.03 19.87 -2.92
N SER A 279 5.11 18.81 -2.12
CA SER A 279 5.99 18.71 -0.94
C SER A 279 7.49 18.68 -1.30
N PHE A 280 7.86 18.49 -2.57
CA PHE A 280 9.25 18.61 -3.03
C PHE A 280 9.67 20.07 -3.28
N SER A 281 8.74 21.02 -3.35
CA SER A 281 9.07 22.45 -3.47
C SER A 281 9.34 23.08 -2.10
N LYS A 282 10.63 23.27 -1.76
CA LYS A 282 11.07 23.98 -0.54
C LYS A 282 10.58 25.44 -0.43
N THR A 283 9.93 25.99 -1.45
CA THR A 283 9.36 27.35 -1.43
C THR A 283 7.95 27.43 -2.03
N ILE A 284 6.96 27.82 -1.21
CA ILE A 284 5.68 28.31 -1.73
C ILE A 284 5.85 29.78 -2.14
N LYS A 285 6.06 30.01 -3.45
CA LYS A 285 6.19 31.36 -4.02
C LYS A 285 5.00 32.24 -3.61
N ALA A 286 5.28 33.43 -3.05
CA ALA A 286 4.24 34.34 -2.57
C ALA A 286 3.25 34.74 -3.67
N ASP A 287 3.76 34.95 -4.90
CA ASP A 287 2.98 35.31 -6.08
C ASP A 287 1.91 34.26 -6.42
N PHE A 288 2.19 32.97 -6.20
CA PHE A 288 1.25 31.87 -6.43
C PHE A 288 0.07 31.94 -5.44
N LEU A 289 0.36 32.18 -4.16
CA LEU A 289 -0.68 32.31 -3.12
C LEU A 289 -1.52 33.57 -3.24
N GLN A 290 -0.95 34.69 -3.70
CA GLN A 290 -1.74 35.89 -3.92
C GLN A 290 -2.51 35.82 -5.24
N VAL A 291 -1.83 35.71 -6.39
CA VAL A 291 -2.46 35.96 -7.69
C VAL A 291 -3.41 34.85 -8.12
N THR A 292 -3.07 33.58 -7.87
CA THR A 292 -3.89 32.44 -8.31
C THR A 292 -5.04 32.17 -7.36
N LEU A 293 -4.75 32.10 -6.06
CA LEU A 293 -5.74 31.74 -5.04
C LEU A 293 -6.85 32.79 -4.95
N LEU A 294 -6.50 34.09 -4.94
CA LEU A 294 -7.49 35.17 -4.92
C LEU A 294 -8.43 35.09 -6.11
N LYS A 295 -7.89 35.02 -7.34
CA LYS A 295 -8.70 34.90 -8.56
C LYS A 295 -9.63 33.69 -8.52
N MET A 296 -9.17 32.56 -8.00
CA MET A 296 -10.01 31.37 -7.88
C MET A 296 -11.12 31.55 -6.83
N LEU A 297 -10.82 32.07 -5.64
CA LEU A 297 -11.82 32.31 -4.59
C LEU A 297 -12.84 33.38 -5.02
N GLU A 298 -12.38 34.47 -5.65
CA GLU A 298 -13.21 35.52 -6.24
C GLU A 298 -14.19 34.97 -7.28
N LYS A 299 -13.80 33.95 -8.05
CA LYS A 299 -14.70 33.32 -9.03
C LYS A 299 -15.73 32.41 -8.37
N LEU A 300 -15.40 31.82 -7.22
CA LEU A 300 -16.26 30.88 -6.49
C LEU A 300 -17.19 31.53 -5.44
N HIS A 301 -17.14 32.85 -5.25
CA HIS A 301 -17.89 33.54 -4.19
C HIS A 301 -19.43 33.38 -4.25
N ASN A 302 -20.00 33.12 -5.44
CA ASN A 302 -21.45 32.95 -5.63
C ASN A 302 -21.97 31.51 -5.48
N VAL A 303 -21.08 30.53 -5.26
CA VAL A 303 -21.43 29.11 -5.22
C VAL A 303 -22.29 28.79 -3.98
N GLU A 304 -23.37 28.02 -4.14
CA GLU A 304 -24.26 27.66 -3.02
C GLU A 304 -23.71 26.51 -2.17
N LYS A 305 -22.96 25.60 -2.78
CA LYS A 305 -22.34 24.44 -2.10
C LYS A 305 -20.84 24.36 -2.35
N LEU A 306 -20.04 24.41 -1.28
CA LEU A 306 -18.59 24.36 -1.39
C LEU A 306 -18.04 23.16 -0.61
N THR A 307 -17.12 22.41 -1.21
CA THR A 307 -16.39 21.32 -0.55
C THR A 307 -14.90 21.58 -0.62
N LEU A 308 -14.22 21.65 0.52
CA LEU A 308 -12.79 21.93 0.63
C LEU A 308 -12.04 20.74 1.25
N GLY A 309 -11.00 20.26 0.58
CA GLY A 309 -10.11 19.20 1.07
C GLY A 309 -8.97 19.72 1.94
N GLY A 310 -8.43 18.86 2.80
CA GLY A 310 -7.44 19.19 3.83
C GLY A 310 -6.16 19.84 3.30
N ASN A 311 -5.68 19.43 2.12
CA ASN A 311 -4.53 20.08 1.48
C ASN A 311 -4.86 21.52 1.08
N PHE A 312 -6.02 21.77 0.48
CA PHE A 312 -6.46 23.12 0.14
C PHE A 312 -6.69 23.99 1.38
N LEU A 313 -7.21 23.43 2.48
CA LEU A 313 -7.39 24.15 3.74
C LEU A 313 -6.06 24.59 4.39
N GLN A 314 -4.96 23.86 4.18
CA GLN A 314 -3.61 24.31 4.57
C GLN A 314 -3.17 25.52 3.73
N ILE A 315 -3.41 25.50 2.42
CA ILE A 315 -3.14 26.65 1.51
C ILE A 315 -3.90 27.89 1.99
N LEU A 316 -5.19 27.75 2.33
CA LEU A 316 -5.99 28.84 2.88
C LEU A 316 -5.45 29.35 4.22
N SER A 317 -4.90 28.46 5.05
CA SER A 317 -4.31 28.84 6.34
C SER A 317 -3.01 29.65 6.16
N VAL A 318 -2.13 29.26 5.23
CA VAL A 318 -0.93 30.06 4.89
C VAL A 318 -1.32 31.41 4.28
N ALA A 319 -2.37 31.45 3.45
CA ALA A 319 -2.89 32.70 2.89
C ALA A 319 -3.43 33.64 3.99
N GLU A 320 -4.17 33.10 4.95
CA GLU A 320 -4.65 33.85 6.13
C GLU A 320 -3.50 34.45 6.94
N LEU A 321 -2.46 33.66 7.23
CA LEU A 321 -1.30 34.10 8.02
C LEU A 321 -0.44 35.14 7.27
N ARG A 322 -0.48 35.15 5.93
CA ARG A 322 0.11 36.20 5.09
C ARG A 322 -0.82 37.40 4.84
N GLY A 323 -1.97 37.48 5.52
CA GLY A 323 -2.90 38.60 5.44
C GLY A 323 -3.64 38.73 4.10
N VAL A 324 -3.72 37.64 3.32
CA VAL A 324 -4.43 37.64 2.03
C VAL A 324 -5.93 37.88 2.27
N PRO A 325 -6.59 38.82 1.56
CA PRO A 325 -8.02 39.07 1.74
C PRO A 325 -8.87 37.93 1.16
N PHE A 326 -9.92 37.52 1.84
CA PHE A 326 -10.85 36.49 1.34
C PHE A 326 -12.16 37.17 0.89
N PRO A 327 -12.80 36.73 -0.19
CA PRO A 327 -14.12 37.24 -0.60
C PRO A 327 -15.22 36.78 0.36
N MET A 328 -16.37 37.46 0.35
CA MET A 328 -17.59 36.99 1.03
C MET A 328 -18.27 35.90 0.18
N PHE A 329 -18.45 34.72 0.76
CA PHE A 329 -19.07 33.57 0.11
C PHE A 329 -20.58 33.53 0.37
N LYS A 330 -21.37 33.27 -0.67
CA LYS A 330 -22.82 33.00 -0.60
C LYS A 330 -23.14 31.51 -0.36
N VAL A 331 -22.18 30.79 0.23
CA VAL A 331 -22.26 29.35 0.46
C VAL A 331 -23.29 29.06 1.56
N LYS A 332 -24.22 28.15 1.26
CA LYS A 332 -25.29 27.69 2.16
C LYS A 332 -25.01 26.28 2.70
N ASP A 333 -24.24 25.47 1.97
CA ASP A 333 -23.79 24.14 2.37
C ASP A 333 -22.27 24.02 2.20
N LEU A 334 -21.52 24.03 3.30
CA LEU A 334 -20.07 23.89 3.32
C LEU A 334 -19.70 22.48 3.79
N THR A 335 -18.80 21.82 3.06
CA THR A 335 -18.23 20.52 3.43
C THR A 335 -16.71 20.63 3.56
N LEU A 336 -16.16 20.15 4.67
CA LEU A 336 -14.74 20.16 4.98
C LEU A 336 -14.24 18.72 5.08
N GLU A 337 -13.39 18.29 4.17
CA GLU A 337 -12.78 16.96 4.13
C GLU A 337 -11.34 17.04 4.67
N THR A 338 -11.15 16.89 5.99
CA THR A 338 -9.87 17.20 6.67
C THR A 338 -9.72 16.48 8.02
N VAL A 339 -8.48 16.19 8.41
CA VAL A 339 -8.13 15.77 9.79
C VAL A 339 -8.07 16.98 10.73
N ILE A 340 -8.08 16.74 12.04
CA ILE A 340 -8.09 17.80 13.07
C ILE A 340 -6.66 18.04 13.56
N PHE A 341 -6.04 19.13 13.11
CA PHE A 341 -4.64 19.48 13.40
C PHE A 341 -4.38 20.98 13.15
N GLN A 342 -3.29 21.52 13.70
CA GLN A 342 -3.10 22.98 13.78
C GLN A 342 -3.05 23.71 12.42
N TYR A 343 -2.52 23.06 11.38
CA TYR A 343 -2.21 23.71 10.09
C TYR A 343 -3.42 24.02 9.19
N VAL A 344 -4.62 23.57 9.55
CA VAL A 344 -5.89 23.91 8.84
C VAL A 344 -6.76 24.92 9.58
N ILE A 345 -6.45 25.22 10.85
CA ILE A 345 -7.34 26.01 11.71
C ILE A 345 -7.55 27.44 11.17
N PRO A 346 -6.52 28.24 10.82
CA PRO A 346 -6.72 29.62 10.36
C PRO A 346 -7.57 29.72 9.08
N GLY A 347 -7.34 28.80 8.13
CA GLY A 347 -8.10 28.74 6.87
C GLY A 347 -9.56 28.35 7.10
N ILE A 348 -9.85 27.44 8.03
CA ILE A 348 -11.22 27.09 8.43
C ILE A 348 -11.89 28.28 9.12
N GLU A 349 -11.24 28.93 10.10
CA GLU A 349 -11.77 30.11 10.77
C GLU A 349 -12.16 31.20 9.74
N ARG A 350 -11.25 31.53 8.82
CA ARG A 350 -11.48 32.58 7.81
C ARG A 350 -12.58 32.22 6.81
N VAL A 351 -12.65 30.97 6.33
CA VAL A 351 -13.74 30.54 5.42
C VAL A 351 -15.11 30.62 6.10
N LEU A 352 -15.20 30.24 7.38
CA LEU A 352 -16.46 30.30 8.14
C LEU A 352 -16.88 31.75 8.41
N GLN A 353 -15.95 32.62 8.86
CA GLN A 353 -16.18 34.06 9.05
C GLN A 353 -16.69 34.73 7.77
N ASN A 354 -16.19 34.29 6.62
CA ASN A 354 -16.54 34.80 5.30
C ASN A 354 -17.79 34.13 4.67
N SER A 355 -18.46 33.21 5.36
CA SER A 355 -19.67 32.51 4.89
C SER A 355 -20.89 32.86 5.76
N PRO A 356 -21.38 34.12 5.74
CA PRO A 356 -22.41 34.58 6.68
C PRO A 356 -23.76 33.86 6.53
N ASP A 357 -24.11 33.41 5.31
CA ASP A 357 -25.38 32.74 4.97
C ASP A 357 -25.32 31.20 5.13
N LEU A 358 -24.29 30.68 5.79
CA LEU A 358 -24.04 29.24 5.92
C LEU A 358 -25.09 28.54 6.79
N LYS A 359 -25.92 27.69 6.17
CA LYS A 359 -27.01 26.95 6.84
C LYS A 359 -26.64 25.53 7.23
N LYS A 360 -25.78 24.87 6.45
CA LYS A 360 -25.34 23.49 6.68
C LYS A 360 -23.82 23.42 6.63
N LEU A 361 -23.23 22.85 7.68
CA LEU A 361 -21.80 22.55 7.76
C LEU A 361 -21.63 21.04 7.88
N THR A 362 -20.78 20.44 7.04
CA THR A 362 -20.48 19.00 7.04
C THR A 362 -18.99 18.81 7.25
N LEU A 363 -18.58 18.26 8.39
CA LEU A 363 -17.20 17.84 8.64
C LEU A 363 -17.07 16.36 8.27
N LEU A 364 -16.06 16.03 7.46
CA LEU A 364 -15.63 14.69 7.07
C LEU A 364 -14.19 14.52 7.51
N THR A 365 -13.94 13.89 8.66
CA THR A 365 -12.58 13.44 8.98
C THR A 365 -12.24 12.23 8.12
N LYS A 366 -11.08 12.28 7.47
CA LYS A 366 -10.55 11.21 6.64
C LYS A 366 -9.04 11.15 6.83
N ASP A 367 -8.47 9.98 7.05
CA ASP A 367 -7.03 9.80 7.03
C ASP A 367 -6.43 10.20 5.66
N PHE A 368 -5.31 10.94 5.70
CA PHE A 368 -4.52 11.27 4.52
C PHE A 368 -3.16 10.58 4.61
N TYR A 369 -2.80 9.81 3.59
CA TYR A 369 -1.52 9.09 3.52
C TYR A 369 -0.28 9.99 3.36
N HIS A 370 -0.45 11.29 3.11
CA HIS A 370 0.63 12.27 3.12
C HIS A 370 0.61 13.08 4.42
N LYS A 371 1.78 13.20 5.08
CA LYS A 371 2.07 14.17 6.13
C LYS A 371 2.56 15.49 5.51
N PRO A 372 1.75 16.56 5.39
CA PRO A 372 2.20 17.80 4.73
C PRO A 372 2.58 18.89 5.75
N GLY A 373 2.22 18.71 7.03
CA GLY A 373 2.36 19.72 8.08
C GLY A 373 3.79 19.98 8.54
N GLU A 374 4.67 18.96 8.55
CA GLU A 374 6.08 19.09 8.97
C GLU A 374 6.80 20.10 8.06
N TYR A 375 6.74 19.92 6.74
CA TYR A 375 7.34 20.83 5.75
C TYR A 375 6.77 22.26 5.77
N LEU A 376 5.50 22.44 6.14
CA LEU A 376 4.89 23.76 6.30
C LEU A 376 5.38 24.49 7.56
N GLY A 377 5.66 23.75 8.63
CA GLY A 377 6.32 24.27 9.82
C GLY A 377 7.71 24.82 9.47
N ASP A 378 8.57 23.97 8.90
CA ASP A 378 9.94 24.33 8.50
C ASP A 378 9.97 25.54 7.55
N HIS A 379 9.07 25.60 6.56
CA HIS A 379 8.99 26.71 5.62
C HIS A 379 8.59 28.05 6.27
N MET A 380 7.79 28.01 7.33
CA MET A 380 7.36 29.21 8.06
C MET A 380 8.39 29.66 9.09
N ASP A 381 9.08 28.74 9.79
CA ASP A 381 10.25 29.05 10.62
C ASP A 381 11.36 29.71 9.78
N LEU A 382 11.65 29.17 8.59
CA LEU A 382 12.60 29.76 7.62
C LEU A 382 12.20 31.17 7.12
N GLN A 383 10.95 31.59 7.33
CA GLN A 383 10.45 32.94 7.03
C GLN A 383 10.34 33.84 8.28
N GLY A 384 10.78 33.37 9.44
CA GLY A 384 10.76 34.13 10.70
C GLY A 384 9.38 34.22 11.36
N PHE A 385 8.42 33.38 10.97
CA PHE A 385 7.14 33.27 11.66
C PHE A 385 7.30 32.42 12.93
N ASN A 386 6.90 32.94 14.09
CA ASN A 386 6.85 32.15 15.32
C ASN A 386 5.71 31.14 15.24
N LEU A 387 6.01 29.86 15.00
CA LEU A 387 5.00 28.80 14.82
C LEU A 387 4.01 28.70 15.99
N ASP A 388 4.49 28.72 17.24
CA ASP A 388 3.64 28.57 18.42
C ASP A 388 2.70 29.77 18.64
N GLN A 389 3.00 30.92 18.03
CA GLN A 389 2.11 32.08 17.97
C GLN A 389 1.22 32.09 16.72
N CYS A 390 1.71 31.62 15.57
CA CYS A 390 0.98 31.64 14.30
C CYS A 390 -0.16 30.62 14.24
N TRP A 391 0.01 29.46 14.86
CA TRP A 391 -1.00 28.38 14.87
C TRP A 391 -1.95 28.45 16.08
N LYS A 392 -1.77 29.44 16.95
CA LYS A 392 -2.65 29.69 18.09
C LYS A 392 -3.95 30.32 17.62
N SER A 393 -5.05 29.59 17.70
CA SER A 393 -6.39 30.14 17.43
C SER A 393 -6.65 31.35 18.33
N LYS A 394 -7.46 32.30 17.85
CA LYS A 394 -7.91 33.47 18.63
C LYS A 394 -8.60 33.10 19.95
N TYR A 395 -9.05 31.85 20.09
CA TYR A 395 -9.67 31.30 21.31
C TYR A 395 -8.67 30.68 22.30
N GLY A 396 -7.35 30.75 22.03
CA GLY A 396 -6.29 30.37 22.98
C GLY A 396 -6.00 28.87 23.11
N VAL A 397 -6.72 28.03 22.37
CA VAL A 397 -6.52 26.56 22.32
C VAL A 397 -5.20 26.22 21.62
N PHE A 398 -4.40 25.37 22.23
CA PHE A 398 -3.27 24.71 21.58
C PHE A 398 -3.78 23.50 20.79
N TRP A 399 -3.43 23.43 19.52
CA TRP A 399 -3.80 22.35 18.62
C TRP A 399 -2.65 21.35 18.49
N ASN A 400 -2.97 20.07 18.26
CA ASN A 400 -1.92 19.09 18.01
C ASN A 400 -1.16 19.42 16.70
N LYS A 401 0.16 19.28 16.75
CA LYS A 401 1.08 19.36 15.60
C LYS A 401 0.98 18.12 14.70
N SER A 402 0.58 16.98 15.28
CA SER A 402 0.32 15.69 14.65
C SER A 402 -1.18 15.45 14.43
N CYS A 403 -1.55 14.67 13.42
CA CYS A 403 -2.91 14.15 13.24
C CYS A 403 -3.19 12.85 14.01
N LEU A 404 -2.18 12.25 14.66
CA LEU A 404 -2.27 10.92 15.27
C LEU A 404 -2.74 10.95 16.74
N ASP A 405 -2.42 12.00 17.49
CA ASP A 405 -2.71 12.09 18.93
C ASP A 405 -3.88 13.06 19.22
N VAL A 406 -4.97 12.94 18.46
CA VAL A 406 -6.13 13.83 18.58
C VAL A 406 -7.07 13.35 19.69
N GLU A 407 -6.88 13.88 20.90
CA GLU A 407 -7.77 13.62 22.03
C GLU A 407 -9.19 14.18 21.81
N SER A 408 -10.18 13.65 22.55
CA SER A 408 -11.57 14.09 22.47
C SER A 408 -11.78 15.57 22.81
N GLU A 409 -10.92 16.16 23.65
CA GLU A 409 -10.96 17.59 23.99
C GLU A 409 -10.60 18.49 22.79
N HIS A 410 -9.71 18.03 21.90
CA HIS A 410 -9.42 18.72 20.65
C HIS A 410 -10.63 18.69 19.72
N VAL A 411 -11.33 17.56 19.60
CA VAL A 411 -12.54 17.45 18.75
C VAL A 411 -13.67 18.35 19.28
N VAL A 412 -13.85 18.43 20.60
CA VAL A 412 -14.79 19.35 21.27
C VAL A 412 -14.41 20.80 20.96
N SER A 413 -13.15 21.18 21.19
CA SER A 413 -12.64 22.52 20.89
C SER A 413 -12.81 22.88 19.42
N PHE A 414 -12.66 21.91 18.51
CA PHE A 414 -12.74 22.12 17.06
C PHE A 414 -14.17 22.39 16.62
N VAL A 415 -15.13 21.63 17.15
CA VAL A 415 -16.56 21.88 16.94
C VAL A 415 -16.96 23.23 17.56
N GLU A 416 -16.52 23.56 18.78
CA GLU A 416 -16.77 24.88 19.37
C GLU A 416 -16.21 26.03 18.53
N LEU A 417 -14.99 25.90 18.02
CA LEU A 417 -14.36 26.88 17.13
C LEU A 417 -15.19 27.07 15.86
N MET A 418 -15.69 25.99 15.24
CA MET A 418 -16.57 26.09 14.08
C MET A 418 -17.87 26.83 14.43
N LEU A 419 -18.53 26.45 15.53
CA LEU A 419 -19.78 27.06 15.96
C LEU A 419 -19.61 28.56 16.26
N LYS A 420 -18.55 28.95 16.99
CA LYS A 420 -18.22 30.36 17.30
C LYS A 420 -17.95 31.21 16.06
N ASN A 421 -17.48 30.63 14.95
CA ASN A 421 -17.21 31.32 13.70
C ASN A 421 -18.40 31.34 12.71
N THR A 422 -19.55 30.76 13.05
CA THR A 422 -20.76 30.74 12.20
C THR A 422 -21.92 31.55 12.79
N LYS A 423 -22.71 32.20 11.93
CA LYS A 423 -23.80 33.11 12.35
C LYS A 423 -25.22 32.60 12.05
N ALA A 424 -25.40 31.81 10.98
CA ALA A 424 -26.72 31.41 10.46
C ALA A 424 -26.89 29.88 10.32
N LEU A 425 -26.13 29.10 11.11
CA LEU A 425 -26.03 27.65 10.96
C LEU A 425 -27.25 26.91 11.51
N ASP A 426 -28.09 26.34 10.63
CA ASP A 426 -29.25 25.53 10.99
C ASP A 426 -28.85 24.09 11.41
N LYS A 427 -27.83 23.52 10.74
CA LYS A 427 -27.45 22.10 10.87
C LYS A 427 -25.95 21.88 10.75
N MET A 428 -25.39 21.12 11.69
CA MET A 428 -24.02 20.61 11.61
C MET A 428 -24.05 19.08 11.46
N VAL A 429 -23.27 18.53 10.54
CA VAL A 429 -23.08 17.10 10.37
C VAL A 429 -21.60 16.82 10.59
N VAL A 430 -21.29 15.92 11.52
CA VAL A 430 -19.91 15.58 11.89
C VAL A 430 -19.74 14.07 11.66
N LEU A 431 -19.00 13.75 10.62
CA LEU A 431 -18.69 12.40 10.19
C LEU A 431 -17.26 12.10 10.64
N LEU A 432 -17.17 11.16 11.58
CA LEU A 432 -15.93 10.82 12.27
C LEU A 432 -15.53 9.38 11.95
N GLU A 433 -14.24 9.14 11.79
CA GLU A 433 -13.69 7.78 11.73
C GLU A 433 -13.60 7.17 13.14
N ASP A 434 -13.50 5.84 13.23
CA ASP A 434 -13.70 5.10 14.48
C ASP A 434 -12.65 5.42 15.57
N HIS A 435 -11.51 6.04 15.25
CA HIS A 435 -10.55 6.52 16.25
C HIS A 435 -11.12 7.65 17.14
N TYR A 436 -12.13 8.39 16.69
CA TYR A 436 -12.79 9.44 17.47
C TYR A 436 -13.99 8.96 18.31
N VAL A 437 -14.21 7.65 18.50
CA VAL A 437 -15.41 7.08 19.14
C VAL A 437 -15.76 7.70 20.50
N ARG A 438 -14.78 8.10 21.33
CA ARG A 438 -15.02 8.81 22.61
C ARG A 438 -15.83 10.10 22.46
N PHE A 439 -15.75 10.79 21.32
CA PHE A 439 -16.48 12.04 21.08
C PHE A 439 -18.00 11.88 21.12
N LYS A 440 -18.51 10.68 20.77
CA LYS A 440 -19.96 10.39 20.75
C LYS A 440 -20.64 10.59 22.11
N GLU A 441 -19.90 10.42 23.20
CA GLU A 441 -20.38 10.60 24.57
C GLU A 441 -20.40 12.07 25.00
N MET A 442 -19.61 12.94 24.34
CA MET A 442 -19.48 14.36 24.69
C MET A 442 -20.48 15.26 23.95
N VAL A 443 -20.96 14.88 22.76
CA VAL A 443 -21.86 15.73 21.94
C VAL A 443 -23.17 16.14 22.62
N PRO A 444 -23.83 15.34 23.49
CA PRO A 444 -24.97 15.82 24.26
C PRO A 444 -24.67 17.08 25.10
N ARG A 445 -23.41 17.32 25.51
CA ARG A 445 -23.02 18.55 26.23
C ARG A 445 -22.91 19.76 25.30
N LEU A 446 -22.50 19.56 24.04
CA LEU A 446 -22.38 20.61 23.03
C LEU A 446 -23.74 21.08 22.48
N SER A 447 -24.67 20.15 22.26
CA SER A 447 -25.98 20.46 21.65
C SER A 447 -26.92 21.28 22.53
N HIS A 448 -26.66 21.42 23.83
CA HIS A 448 -27.47 22.25 24.72
C HIS A 448 -27.10 23.74 24.66
N ASN A 449 -25.88 24.07 24.22
CA ASN A 449 -25.38 25.45 24.18
C ASN A 449 -25.71 26.18 22.86
N TYR A 450 -26.15 25.46 21.84
CA TYR A 450 -26.42 25.99 20.50
C TYR A 450 -27.72 25.42 19.94
N ASN A 451 -28.58 26.27 19.38
CA ASN A 451 -29.90 25.89 18.85
C ASN A 451 -29.81 25.18 17.47
N ILE A 452 -28.90 24.21 17.35
CA ILE A 452 -28.37 23.66 16.09
C ILE A 452 -28.50 22.15 16.08
N SER A 453 -28.96 21.58 14.97
CA SER A 453 -29.03 20.12 14.82
C SER A 453 -27.65 19.54 14.52
N ILE A 454 -26.97 18.96 15.52
CA ILE A 454 -25.71 18.21 15.35
C ILE A 454 -26.03 16.73 15.07
N ALA A 455 -25.61 16.22 13.91
CA ALA A 455 -25.75 14.81 13.56
C ALA A 455 -24.37 14.12 13.46
N LEU A 456 -24.15 13.11 14.31
CA LEU A 456 -22.95 12.27 14.29
C LEU A 456 -23.18 10.99 13.50
N TYR A 457 -22.20 10.59 12.70
CA TYR A 457 -22.08 9.22 12.23
C TYR A 457 -20.62 8.78 12.32
N THR A 458 -20.40 7.58 12.85
CA THR A 458 -19.10 6.90 12.88
C THR A 458 -18.92 6.13 11.59
N PHE A 459 -17.85 6.41 10.86
CA PHE A 459 -17.47 5.65 9.67
C PHE A 459 -16.77 4.38 10.13
N LYS A 460 -17.48 3.25 10.11
CA LYS A 460 -16.82 1.94 10.28
C LYS A 460 -15.91 1.71 9.09
N PRO A 461 -14.56 1.66 9.23
CA PRO A 461 -13.72 1.09 8.20
C PRO A 461 -14.11 -0.38 8.15
N GLN A 462 -14.69 -0.78 7.02
CA GLN A 462 -15.41 -2.04 6.95
C GLN A 462 -14.36 -3.17 7.07
N THR A 463 -14.39 -3.86 8.22
CA THR A 463 -13.44 -4.85 8.73
C THR A 463 -14.22 -5.96 9.43
N ASN A 464 -13.67 -7.17 9.47
CA ASN A 464 -14.46 -8.39 9.63
C ASN A 464 -14.95 -8.71 11.06
N GLY A 465 -16.15 -9.30 11.13
CA GLY A 465 -16.47 -10.37 12.06
C GLY A 465 -16.86 -10.06 13.52
N SER A 466 -18.14 -9.74 13.78
CA SER A 466 -18.99 -10.35 14.84
C SER A 466 -20.32 -9.58 15.08
N ASN A 467 -21.31 -10.25 15.67
CA ASN A 467 -22.74 -9.96 15.49
C ASN A 467 -23.45 -9.49 16.82
N PRO A 468 -24.79 -9.31 16.96
CA PRO A 468 -25.35 -7.96 17.07
C PRO A 468 -26.32 -7.68 18.25
N ILE A 469 -26.11 -6.62 19.07
CA ILE A 469 -27.11 -6.20 20.10
C ILE A 469 -27.21 -4.67 20.34
N VAL A 470 -27.63 -3.85 19.36
CA VAL A 470 -28.17 -2.47 19.66
C VAL A 470 -29.34 -2.04 18.74
N ALA A 471 -29.87 -2.92 17.88
CA ALA A 471 -30.86 -2.52 16.86
C ALA A 471 -32.33 -2.39 17.38
N SER A 472 -32.62 -2.71 18.65
CA SER A 472 -34.00 -2.78 19.16
C SER A 472 -34.54 -1.48 19.77
N LYS A 473 -33.70 -0.53 20.22
CA LYS A 473 -34.17 0.70 20.90
C LYS A 473 -34.54 1.87 19.97
N VAL A 474 -34.22 1.81 18.68
CA VAL A 474 -34.46 2.92 17.72
C VAL A 474 -35.88 2.85 17.12
N MET A 475 -36.46 1.66 16.97
CA MET A 475 -37.77 1.46 16.32
C MET A 475 -38.98 1.86 17.19
N ASP A 476 -38.79 2.10 18.49
CA ASP A 476 -39.87 2.54 19.39
C ASP A 476 -39.99 4.06 19.48
N LEU A 477 -38.89 4.80 19.27
CA LEU A 477 -38.91 6.26 19.25
C LEU A 477 -39.65 6.81 18.01
N VAL A 478 -39.48 6.15 16.86
CA VAL A 478 -40.15 6.53 15.59
C VAL A 478 -41.66 6.26 15.65
N ARG A 479 -42.11 5.21 16.35
CA ARG A 479 -43.53 4.90 16.56
C ARG A 479 -44.28 5.91 17.44
N GLY A 480 -43.57 6.69 18.27
CA GLY A 480 -44.15 7.76 19.07
C GLY A 480 -44.48 9.02 18.24
N LEU A 481 -43.54 9.44 17.39
CA LEU A 481 -43.65 10.69 16.63
C LEU A 481 -44.71 10.65 15.52
N TRP A 482 -44.93 9.50 14.89
CA TRP A 482 -45.89 9.36 13.79
C TRP A 482 -47.37 9.50 14.22
N ARG A 483 -47.66 9.53 15.54
CA ARG A 483 -49.03 9.57 16.06
C ARG A 483 -49.62 10.99 16.19
N LYS A 484 -48.84 12.07 16.01
CA LYS A 484 -49.25 13.44 16.43
C LYS A 484 -49.79 14.37 15.32
N HIS A 485 -49.74 14.01 14.03
CA HIS A 485 -50.22 14.88 12.92
C HIS A 485 -51.29 14.23 12.02
N ARG A 486 -52.25 13.51 12.61
CA ARG A 486 -53.32 12.78 11.88
C ARG A 486 -54.50 13.65 11.39
N ARG A 487 -54.34 14.97 11.22
CA ARG A 487 -55.41 15.86 10.70
C ARG A 487 -54.89 16.93 9.75
N LYS A 488 -54.74 16.54 8.47
CA LYS A 488 -55.04 17.31 7.24
C LYS A 488 -54.68 16.44 6.03
N ILE A 489 -55.54 15.48 5.71
CA ILE A 489 -55.44 14.62 4.52
C ILE A 489 -56.44 15.16 3.50
N LEU A 490 -55.95 15.75 2.38
CA LEU A 490 -56.73 15.88 1.13
C LEU A 490 -55.86 16.21 -0.10
N VAL A 491 -54.91 15.34 -0.48
CA VAL A 491 -54.43 15.18 -1.87
C VAL A 491 -53.99 13.72 -2.08
N THR A 492 -54.93 12.78 -2.06
CA THR A 492 -54.65 11.33 -1.97
C THR A 492 -54.57 10.59 -3.31
N THR A 493 -54.24 11.28 -4.41
CA THR A 493 -54.13 10.63 -5.75
C THR A 493 -52.75 10.74 -6.39
N THR A 494 -51.92 11.72 -5.99
CA THR A 494 -50.58 11.94 -6.60
C THR A 494 -49.46 11.21 -5.84
N CYS A 495 -49.65 10.87 -4.56
CA CYS A 495 -48.60 10.33 -3.69
C CYS A 495 -48.33 8.82 -3.84
N LEU A 496 -49.22 8.04 -4.44
CA LEU A 496 -48.98 6.59 -4.61
C LEU A 496 -47.94 6.31 -5.71
N GLY A 497 -47.94 7.09 -6.79
CA GLY A 497 -46.92 7.00 -7.84
C GLY A 497 -45.53 7.41 -7.37
N SER A 498 -45.42 8.51 -6.63
CA SER A 498 -44.14 8.97 -6.06
C SER A 498 -43.67 8.08 -4.90
N GLY A 499 -44.59 7.56 -4.09
CA GLY A 499 -44.28 6.57 -3.04
C GLY A 499 -43.74 5.25 -3.60
N TYR A 500 -44.34 4.72 -4.68
CA TYR A 500 -43.83 3.54 -5.36
C TYR A 500 -42.49 3.80 -6.06
N LEU A 501 -42.30 4.98 -6.66
CA LEU A 501 -41.03 5.37 -7.26
C LEU A 501 -39.91 5.50 -6.20
N LEU A 502 -40.20 6.14 -5.06
CA LEU A 502 -39.27 6.25 -3.92
C LEU A 502 -38.99 4.90 -3.29
N TYR A 503 -40.00 4.03 -3.13
CA TYR A 503 -39.81 2.65 -2.67
C TYR A 503 -38.96 1.83 -3.65
N LYS A 504 -39.18 1.97 -4.96
CA LYS A 504 -38.39 1.30 -6.00
C LYS A 504 -36.94 1.82 -6.07
N LEU A 505 -36.73 3.13 -5.91
CA LEU A 505 -35.41 3.75 -5.81
C LEU A 505 -34.68 3.35 -4.53
N TYR A 506 -35.37 3.35 -3.38
CA TYR A 506 -34.83 2.88 -2.10
C TYR A 506 -34.45 1.40 -2.18
N ASN A 507 -35.35 0.54 -2.67
CA ASN A 507 -35.12 -0.90 -2.82
C ASN A 507 -34.03 -1.22 -3.86
N ALA A 508 -33.86 -0.40 -4.90
CA ALA A 508 -32.72 -0.47 -5.82
C ALA A 508 -31.41 -0.02 -5.15
N HIS A 509 -31.43 1.03 -4.33
CA HIS A 509 -30.27 1.48 -3.56
C HIS A 509 -29.85 0.46 -2.49
N THR A 510 -30.79 -0.13 -1.74
CA THR A 510 -30.48 -1.15 -0.74
C THR A 510 -30.01 -2.45 -1.36
N ARG A 511 -30.53 -2.83 -2.54
CA ARG A 511 -29.96 -3.96 -3.30
C ARG A 511 -28.55 -3.66 -3.77
N LYS A 512 -28.32 -2.51 -4.40
CA LYS A 512 -26.97 -2.11 -4.84
C LYS A 512 -25.99 -1.99 -3.68
N LEU A 513 -26.43 -1.55 -2.50
CA LEU A 513 -25.62 -1.54 -1.28
C LEU A 513 -25.33 -2.98 -0.81
N ALA A 514 -26.33 -3.86 -0.76
CA ALA A 514 -26.15 -5.26 -0.37
C ALA A 514 -25.37 -6.11 -1.39
N ASP A 515 -25.35 -5.70 -2.66
CA ASP A 515 -24.53 -6.28 -3.72
C ASP A 515 -23.08 -5.82 -3.57
N LEU A 516 -22.83 -4.52 -3.36
CA LEU A 516 -21.50 -3.99 -3.02
C LEU A 516 -20.96 -4.56 -1.69
N GLU A 517 -21.81 -4.75 -0.68
CA GLU A 517 -21.44 -5.41 0.59
C GLU A 517 -21.08 -6.89 0.39
N ARG A 518 -21.69 -7.58 -0.58
CA ARG A 518 -21.34 -8.97 -0.93
C ARG A 518 -20.08 -9.05 -1.79
N GLU A 519 -19.93 -8.15 -2.75
CA GLU A 519 -18.74 -8.04 -3.61
C GLU A 519 -17.51 -7.73 -2.75
N LEU A 520 -17.62 -6.75 -1.84
CA LEU A 520 -16.54 -6.36 -0.94
C LEU A 520 -16.33 -7.37 0.21
N ALA A 521 -17.33 -8.17 0.58
CA ALA A 521 -17.14 -9.33 1.46
C ALA A 521 -16.36 -10.46 0.76
N ASN A 522 -16.66 -10.75 -0.51
CA ASN A 522 -15.92 -11.73 -1.31
C ASN A 522 -14.49 -11.26 -1.60
N GLU A 523 -14.29 -9.96 -1.89
CA GLU A 523 -12.95 -9.37 -2.00
C GLU A 523 -12.18 -9.52 -0.69
N ARG A 524 -12.80 -9.24 0.47
CA ARG A 524 -12.17 -9.51 1.78
C ARG A 524 -11.83 -10.97 2.01
N GLU A 525 -12.71 -11.90 1.65
CA GLU A 525 -12.45 -13.34 1.82
C GLU A 525 -11.26 -13.77 0.95
N ASN A 526 -11.18 -13.29 -0.30
CA ASN A 526 -10.04 -13.51 -1.18
C ASN A 526 -8.75 -12.86 -0.63
N ASP A 527 -8.83 -11.63 -0.12
CA ASP A 527 -7.72 -10.92 0.53
C ASP A 527 -7.22 -11.64 1.78
N GLU A 528 -8.12 -12.17 2.61
CA GLU A 528 -7.77 -12.96 3.80
C GLU A 528 -7.17 -14.31 3.43
N ILE A 529 -7.67 -14.97 2.38
CA ILE A 529 -7.06 -16.18 1.81
C ILE A 529 -5.65 -15.88 1.30
N LEU A 530 -5.46 -14.80 0.53
CA LEU A 530 -4.16 -14.39 -0.01
C LEU A 530 -3.18 -14.01 1.10
N LYS A 531 -3.61 -13.24 2.10
CA LYS A 531 -2.79 -12.91 3.29
C LYS A 531 -2.43 -14.16 4.10
N THR A 532 -3.34 -15.13 4.21
CA THR A 532 -3.10 -16.41 4.88
C THR A 532 -2.10 -17.27 4.11
N GLN A 533 -2.20 -17.34 2.78
CA GLN A 533 -1.25 -18.04 1.91
C GLN A 533 0.14 -17.38 1.94
N MET A 534 0.20 -16.06 1.82
CA MET A 534 1.45 -15.29 1.90
C MET A 534 2.13 -15.47 3.26
N LYS A 535 1.35 -15.43 4.36
CA LYS A 535 1.86 -15.71 5.70
C LYS A 535 2.37 -17.15 5.84
N ALA A 536 1.63 -18.15 5.36
CA ALA A 536 2.07 -19.54 5.40
C ALA A 536 3.35 -19.76 4.58
N HIS A 537 3.52 -19.06 3.46
CA HIS A 537 4.77 -19.10 2.69
C HIS A 537 5.92 -18.44 3.46
N PHE A 538 5.72 -17.26 4.06
CA PHE A 538 6.70 -16.61 4.92
C PHE A 538 7.12 -17.50 6.11
N ASP A 539 6.16 -18.09 6.82
CA ASP A 539 6.43 -19.00 7.95
C ASP A 539 7.25 -20.22 7.50
N ASN A 540 7.00 -20.76 6.29
CA ASN A 540 7.82 -21.82 5.69
C ASN A 540 9.23 -21.35 5.30
N ILE A 541 9.39 -20.13 4.76
CA ILE A 541 10.70 -19.55 4.42
C ILE A 541 11.55 -19.34 5.68
N GLN A 542 10.97 -18.86 6.78
CA GLN A 542 11.65 -18.77 8.07
C GLN A 542 12.04 -20.15 8.62
N MET A 543 11.18 -21.17 8.44
CA MET A 543 11.50 -22.55 8.80
C MET A 543 12.67 -23.12 8.00
N ILE A 544 12.72 -22.88 6.68
CA ILE A 544 13.85 -23.26 5.81
C ILE A 544 15.14 -22.59 6.29
N ALA A 545 15.09 -21.29 6.61
CA ALA A 545 16.22 -20.55 7.16
C ALA A 545 16.79 -21.22 8.42
N ASP A 546 15.92 -21.51 9.39
CA ASP A 546 16.29 -22.10 10.68
C ASP A 546 16.79 -23.56 10.56
N THR A 547 16.27 -24.35 9.61
CA THR A 547 16.46 -25.81 9.56
C THR A 547 17.46 -26.32 8.53
N THR A 548 17.76 -25.58 7.45
CA THR A 548 18.65 -26.08 6.38
C THR A 548 19.82 -25.15 6.07
N THR A 549 19.58 -23.87 5.77
CA THR A 549 20.65 -22.96 5.31
C THR A 549 21.53 -22.48 6.47
N LEU A 550 20.93 -22.06 7.58
CA LEU A 550 21.68 -21.56 8.74
C LEU A 550 22.56 -22.62 9.43
N PRO A 551 22.10 -23.88 9.67
CA PRO A 551 22.96 -24.93 10.24
C PRO A 551 24.20 -25.23 9.39
N HIS A 552 24.06 -25.28 8.07
CA HIS A 552 25.16 -25.57 7.15
C HIS A 552 26.24 -24.47 7.21
N ALA A 553 25.82 -23.22 7.05
CA ALA A 553 26.73 -22.08 7.03
C ALA A 553 27.41 -21.84 8.39
N ILE A 554 26.72 -22.06 9.52
CA ILE A 554 27.32 -21.94 10.86
C ILE A 554 28.35 -23.02 11.13
N HIS A 555 28.11 -24.27 10.70
CA HIS A 555 29.10 -25.33 10.84
C HIS A 555 30.40 -24.99 10.08
N HIS A 556 30.27 -24.48 8.85
CA HIS A 556 31.41 -24.06 8.03
C HIS A 556 32.15 -22.85 8.66
N LEU A 557 31.42 -21.81 9.07
CA LEU A 557 31.96 -20.64 9.76
C LEU A 557 32.72 -21.02 11.05
N SER A 558 32.13 -21.90 11.87
CA SER A 558 32.71 -22.36 13.14
C SER A 558 34.07 -23.02 12.94
N SER A 559 34.18 -23.96 11.99
CA SER A 559 35.47 -24.61 11.65
C SER A 559 36.51 -23.57 11.28
N ARG A 560 36.14 -22.61 10.42
CA ARG A 560 37.05 -21.57 9.95
C ARG A 560 37.53 -20.64 11.06
N VAL A 561 36.67 -20.24 12.00
CA VAL A 561 37.05 -19.41 13.16
C VAL A 561 38.02 -20.14 14.09
N VAL A 562 37.89 -21.47 14.21
CA VAL A 562 38.82 -22.31 14.99
C VAL A 562 40.18 -22.44 14.29
N GLU A 563 40.19 -22.63 12.97
CA GLU A 563 41.40 -22.75 12.15
C GLU A 563 42.22 -21.46 12.11
N GLU A 564 41.58 -20.32 11.91
CA GLU A 564 42.25 -19.02 11.74
C GLU A 564 42.68 -18.37 13.07
N ILE A 565 42.06 -18.73 14.20
CA ILE A 565 42.43 -18.23 15.54
C ILE A 565 42.78 -19.41 16.46
N ASP A 566 43.95 -19.99 16.22
CA ASP A 566 44.53 -21.06 17.06
C ASP A 566 45.01 -20.51 18.42
N VAL A 567 44.07 -20.43 19.38
CA VAL A 567 44.38 -20.16 20.78
C VAL A 567 45.01 -21.38 21.47
N SER A 568 44.73 -22.58 20.97
CA SER A 568 45.19 -23.86 21.51
C SER A 568 46.71 -23.96 21.55
N SER A 569 47.44 -23.64 20.47
CA SER A 569 48.91 -23.76 20.49
C SER A 569 49.60 -22.81 21.48
N ILE A 570 49.00 -21.65 21.79
CA ILE A 570 49.52 -20.73 22.81
C ILE A 570 49.25 -21.28 24.21
N MET A 571 48.04 -21.81 24.47
CA MET A 571 47.76 -22.52 25.73
C MET A 571 48.68 -23.74 25.91
N ASP A 572 49.02 -24.45 24.84
CA ASP A 572 49.94 -25.58 24.84
C ASP A 572 51.40 -25.18 25.11
N LYS A 573 51.88 -24.08 24.50
CA LYS A 573 53.19 -23.49 24.80
C LYS A 573 53.28 -23.07 26.27
N LEU A 574 52.21 -22.47 26.81
CA LEU A 574 52.12 -22.05 28.21
C LEU A 574 52.01 -23.22 29.20
N SER A 575 51.38 -24.34 28.81
CA SER A 575 51.23 -25.54 29.64
C SER A 575 52.52 -26.38 29.68
N LYS A 576 53.18 -26.56 28.52
CA LYS A 576 54.42 -27.34 28.35
C LYS A 576 55.65 -26.57 28.86
N GLY A 577 55.69 -25.24 28.71
CA GLY A 577 56.81 -24.40 29.14
C GLY A 577 56.92 -24.11 30.65
N LYS A 578 56.23 -24.88 31.49
CA LYS A 578 56.04 -24.62 32.94
C LYS A 578 57.33 -24.88 33.74
N GLY A 579 58.20 -23.87 33.78
CA GLY A 579 59.53 -23.91 34.42
C GLY A 579 60.70 -23.81 33.46
N ILE A 580 60.44 -23.72 32.15
CA ILE A 580 61.46 -23.67 31.07
C ILE A 580 61.48 -22.29 30.39
N LEU A 581 60.33 -21.61 30.26
CA LEU A 581 60.21 -20.30 29.62
C LEU A 581 60.79 -19.16 30.46
N ILE A 582 61.43 -18.20 29.80
CA ILE A 582 61.94 -16.97 30.44
C ILE A 582 60.74 -16.10 30.87
N PRO A 583 60.78 -15.38 32.02
CA PRO A 583 59.65 -14.58 32.49
C PRO A 583 59.11 -13.54 31.50
N SER A 584 59.96 -12.97 30.65
CA SER A 584 59.58 -12.03 29.57
C SER A 584 58.77 -12.72 28.47
N GLU A 585 59.25 -13.85 27.94
CA GLU A 585 58.57 -14.67 26.92
C GLU A 585 57.20 -15.14 27.43
N LYS A 586 57.14 -15.59 28.69
CA LYS A 586 55.89 -15.98 29.34
C LYS A 586 54.90 -14.81 29.40
N LEU A 587 55.36 -13.61 29.77
CA LEU A 587 54.51 -12.41 29.80
C LEU A 587 54.01 -12.00 28.41
N GLN A 588 54.85 -12.18 27.38
CA GLN A 588 54.48 -11.94 25.98
C GLN A 588 53.38 -12.90 25.54
N LEU A 589 53.57 -14.22 25.72
CA LEU A 589 52.57 -15.26 25.39
C LEU A 589 51.23 -15.04 26.09
N TRP A 590 51.23 -14.60 27.36
CA TRP A 590 49.98 -14.28 28.07
C TRP A 590 49.28 -13.02 27.53
N ASN A 591 50.02 -12.02 27.04
CA ASN A 591 49.42 -10.84 26.40
C ASN A 591 48.92 -11.16 24.97
N GLU A 592 49.59 -12.05 24.26
CA GLU A 592 49.15 -12.57 22.96
C GLU A 592 47.85 -13.38 23.12
N LEU A 593 47.82 -14.31 24.09
CA LEU A 593 46.61 -15.04 24.51
C LEU A 593 45.45 -14.09 24.87
N LYS A 594 45.73 -13.00 25.60
CA LYS A 594 44.73 -11.99 25.97
C LYS A 594 44.06 -11.36 24.74
N ILE A 595 44.83 -11.00 23.73
CA ILE A 595 44.28 -10.41 22.50
C ILE A 595 43.53 -11.46 21.68
N LEU A 596 44.08 -12.66 21.52
CA LEU A 596 43.49 -13.69 20.67
C LEU A 596 42.19 -14.26 21.25
N SER A 597 42.11 -14.52 22.56
CA SER A 597 40.86 -14.98 23.19
C SER A 597 39.73 -13.94 23.10
N PHE A 598 40.02 -12.66 23.32
CA PHE A 598 39.00 -11.61 23.14
C PHE A 598 38.64 -11.41 21.66
N THR A 599 39.59 -11.55 20.74
CA THR A 599 39.32 -11.54 19.29
C THR A 599 38.40 -12.69 18.92
N ARG A 600 38.72 -13.93 19.32
CA ARG A 600 37.91 -15.11 19.03
C ARG A 600 36.49 -14.97 19.57
N MET A 601 36.35 -14.49 20.81
CA MET A 601 35.07 -14.27 21.46
C MET A 601 34.18 -13.28 20.69
N VAL A 602 34.69 -12.07 20.43
CA VAL A 602 33.90 -11.02 19.77
C VAL A 602 33.68 -11.34 18.28
N LEU A 603 34.66 -11.96 17.62
CA LEU A 603 34.52 -12.45 16.25
C LEU A 603 33.43 -13.52 16.13
N SER A 604 33.45 -14.54 17.00
CA SER A 604 32.43 -15.62 16.98
C SER A 604 31.04 -15.04 17.20
N LEU A 605 30.90 -14.16 18.19
CA LEU A 605 29.66 -13.45 18.49
C LEU A 605 29.14 -12.63 17.30
N TRP A 606 30.02 -11.83 16.68
CA TRP A 606 29.66 -10.98 15.55
C TRP A 606 29.30 -11.80 14.32
N SER A 607 30.15 -12.73 13.93
CA SER A 607 29.99 -13.54 12.71
C SER A 607 28.76 -14.44 12.75
N VAL A 608 28.49 -15.11 13.87
CA VAL A 608 27.27 -15.92 14.04
C VAL A 608 26.01 -15.05 13.99
N THR A 609 26.03 -13.87 14.63
CA THR A 609 24.89 -12.94 14.62
C THR A 609 24.62 -12.39 13.22
N MET A 610 25.66 -11.90 12.53
CA MET A 610 25.52 -11.29 11.22
C MET A 610 25.22 -12.31 10.12
N LEU A 611 25.79 -13.52 10.18
CA LEU A 611 25.46 -14.61 9.25
C LEU A 611 24.00 -15.06 9.40
N SER A 612 23.49 -15.13 10.64
CA SER A 612 22.07 -15.42 10.92
C SER A 612 21.14 -14.39 10.31
N LEU A 613 21.43 -13.10 10.47
CA LEU A 613 20.66 -12.02 9.86
C LEU A 613 20.79 -12.01 8.32
N TYR A 614 22.01 -12.24 7.79
CA TYR A 614 22.27 -12.28 6.35
C TYR A 614 21.50 -13.39 5.64
N ILE A 615 21.55 -14.62 6.16
CA ILE A 615 20.82 -15.76 5.59
C ILE A 615 19.32 -15.51 5.62
N ARG A 616 18.79 -14.88 6.69
CA ARG A 616 17.39 -14.46 6.73
C ARG A 616 17.07 -13.40 5.67
N VAL A 617 17.95 -12.44 5.38
CA VAL A 617 17.76 -11.49 4.26
C VAL A 617 17.67 -12.25 2.94
N GLN A 618 18.65 -13.10 2.63
CA GLN A 618 18.70 -13.86 1.39
C GLN A 618 17.45 -14.71 1.16
N VAL A 619 17.08 -15.56 2.12
CA VAL A 619 15.93 -16.47 1.95
C VAL A 619 14.59 -15.72 1.89
N ASN A 620 14.47 -14.53 2.49
CA ASN A 620 13.26 -13.72 2.35
C ASN A 620 13.18 -13.02 0.99
N ILE A 621 14.29 -12.47 0.48
CA ILE A 621 14.35 -11.90 -0.87
C ILE A 621 14.04 -12.99 -1.91
N LEU A 622 14.78 -14.11 -1.88
CA LEU A 622 14.58 -15.23 -2.79
C LEU A 622 13.17 -15.82 -2.65
N GLY A 623 12.71 -16.07 -1.43
CA GLY A 623 11.37 -16.61 -1.15
C GLY A 623 10.25 -15.71 -1.65
N ARG A 624 10.40 -14.39 -1.56
CA ARG A 624 9.42 -13.42 -2.09
C ARG A 624 9.38 -13.45 -3.62
N HIS A 625 10.54 -13.50 -4.29
CA HIS A 625 10.61 -13.65 -5.75
C HIS A 625 10.02 -15.00 -6.22
N LEU A 626 10.35 -16.12 -5.56
CA LEU A 626 9.76 -17.44 -5.84
C LEU A 626 8.24 -17.50 -5.58
N TYR A 627 7.74 -16.79 -4.56
CA TYR A 627 6.30 -16.66 -4.32
C TYR A 627 5.60 -15.90 -5.44
N ILE A 628 6.21 -14.81 -5.93
CA ILE A 628 5.72 -14.05 -7.09
C ILE A 628 5.68 -14.94 -8.35
N ASP A 629 6.75 -15.67 -8.64
CA ASP A 629 6.84 -16.55 -9.81
C ASP A 629 5.86 -17.73 -9.72
N THR A 630 5.65 -18.28 -8.52
CA THR A 630 4.62 -19.29 -8.26
C THR A 630 3.21 -18.73 -8.46
N ALA A 631 2.92 -17.53 -7.96
CA ALA A 631 1.64 -16.85 -8.14
C ALA A 631 1.36 -16.48 -9.60
N ARG A 632 2.41 -16.15 -10.39
CA ARG A 632 2.35 -16.00 -11.84
C ARG A 632 2.02 -17.34 -12.52
N GLY A 633 2.76 -18.40 -12.20
CA GLY A 633 2.61 -19.74 -12.81
C GLY A 633 1.25 -20.39 -12.57
N LEU A 634 0.66 -20.24 -11.38
CA LEU A 634 -0.71 -20.70 -11.08
C LEU A 634 -1.80 -19.95 -11.87
N GLY A 635 -1.46 -18.83 -12.53
CA GLY A 635 -2.35 -18.08 -13.41
C GLY A 635 -2.38 -18.55 -14.87
N SER A 636 -1.41 -19.37 -15.32
CA SER A 636 -1.20 -19.68 -16.73
C SER A 636 -0.58 -21.07 -16.96
N SER A 637 -1.41 -22.10 -17.15
CA SER A 637 -0.93 -23.50 -17.26
C SER A 637 -0.49 -23.94 -18.67
N HIS A 638 -0.09 -23.02 -19.57
CA HIS A 638 0.13 -23.38 -20.98
C HIS A 638 1.27 -22.68 -21.73
N LEU A 639 2.11 -21.87 -21.05
CA LEU A 639 3.31 -21.24 -21.61
C LEU A 639 4.47 -21.43 -20.62
N LEU A 640 5.20 -22.54 -20.74
CA LEU A 640 6.31 -22.89 -19.83
C LEU A 640 7.71 -22.59 -20.40
N ASP A 641 7.82 -22.21 -21.67
CA ASP A 641 9.12 -22.08 -22.36
C ASP A 641 9.58 -20.62 -22.58
N GLU A 642 8.84 -19.61 -22.11
CA GLU A 642 9.16 -18.19 -22.36
C GLU A 642 8.86 -17.26 -21.16
N LEU A 643 8.87 -17.81 -19.93
CA LEU A 643 8.82 -17.03 -18.70
C LEU A 643 10.22 -16.84 -18.13
N ASP A 644 10.56 -15.59 -17.84
CA ASP A 644 11.81 -15.19 -17.20
C ASP A 644 11.79 -15.54 -15.70
N LEU A 645 11.77 -16.84 -15.38
CA LEU A 645 11.82 -17.39 -14.02
C LEU A 645 13.25 -17.34 -13.46
N ILE A 646 13.43 -17.34 -12.12
CA ILE A 646 14.77 -17.57 -11.56
C ILE A 646 15.20 -19.01 -11.90
N GLU A 647 16.35 -19.16 -12.54
CA GLU A 647 16.94 -20.48 -12.81
C GLU A 647 17.51 -21.07 -11.51
N ARG A 648 17.36 -22.38 -11.32
CA ARG A 648 17.88 -23.08 -10.11
C ARG A 648 19.38 -22.87 -9.89
N ASP A 649 20.14 -22.69 -10.97
CA ASP A 649 21.57 -22.40 -10.92
C ASP A 649 21.83 -21.00 -10.32
N ASP A 650 20.97 -20.01 -10.60
CA ASP A 650 21.03 -18.67 -9.99
C ASP A 650 20.50 -18.68 -8.55
N GLU A 651 19.48 -19.49 -8.22
CA GLU A 651 19.07 -19.72 -6.82
C GLU A 651 20.24 -20.28 -5.98
N GLN A 652 20.93 -21.29 -6.51
CA GLN A 652 22.04 -21.94 -5.83
C GLN A 652 23.26 -21.03 -5.70
N LYS A 653 23.64 -20.28 -6.76
CA LYS A 653 24.69 -19.24 -6.68
C LYS A 653 24.35 -18.18 -5.64
N PHE A 654 23.09 -17.76 -5.57
CA PHE A 654 22.66 -16.74 -4.61
C PHE A 654 22.78 -17.23 -3.17
N LEU A 655 22.26 -18.42 -2.84
CA LEU A 655 22.36 -18.98 -1.49
C LEU A 655 23.80 -19.29 -1.07
N THR A 656 24.62 -19.85 -1.97
CA THR A 656 26.05 -20.15 -1.69
C THR A 656 26.91 -18.89 -1.47
N SER A 657 26.43 -17.69 -1.83
CA SER A 657 27.14 -16.44 -1.50
C SER A 657 27.29 -16.21 0.01
N ALA A 658 26.54 -16.90 0.88
CA ALA A 658 26.75 -16.88 2.34
C ALA A 658 28.11 -17.46 2.77
N ASP A 659 28.70 -18.34 1.96
CA ASP A 659 30.05 -18.88 2.21
C ASP A 659 31.15 -17.84 1.99
N PHE A 660 30.85 -16.67 1.39
CA PHE A 660 31.81 -15.59 1.19
C PHE A 660 32.45 -15.13 2.52
N LEU A 661 31.67 -15.03 3.59
CA LEU A 661 32.17 -14.67 4.91
C LEU A 661 33.28 -15.62 5.37
N ALA A 662 33.01 -16.93 5.35
CA ALA A 662 33.95 -17.96 5.80
C ALA A 662 35.14 -18.17 4.85
N THR A 663 34.95 -18.01 3.54
CA THR A 663 36.00 -18.26 2.54
C THR A 663 36.92 -17.06 2.33
N SER A 664 36.35 -15.86 2.24
CA SER A 664 37.00 -14.68 1.65
C SER A 664 36.98 -13.45 2.56
N GLY A 665 35.90 -13.21 3.31
CA GLY A 665 35.76 -12.08 4.23
C GLY A 665 36.58 -12.22 5.52
N MET A 666 36.77 -13.45 6.00
CA MET A 666 37.38 -13.77 7.30
C MET A 666 38.75 -13.14 7.57
N PRO A 667 39.76 -13.18 6.67
CA PRO A 667 41.09 -12.62 6.98
C PRO A 667 41.07 -11.11 7.28
N SER A 668 40.32 -10.34 6.48
CA SER A 668 40.14 -8.89 6.66
C SER A 668 39.35 -8.58 7.94
N LEU A 669 38.30 -9.36 8.19
CA LEU A 669 37.47 -9.27 9.40
C LEU A 669 38.30 -9.55 10.68
N ILE A 670 39.11 -10.60 10.70
CA ILE A 670 40.02 -10.93 11.81
C ILE A 670 40.99 -9.78 12.07
N SER A 671 41.64 -9.26 11.01
CA SER A 671 42.62 -8.16 11.14
C SER A 671 42.01 -6.93 11.83
N ASN A 672 40.82 -6.50 11.36
CA ASN A 672 40.16 -5.33 11.91
C ASN A 672 39.56 -5.57 13.31
N MET A 673 39.00 -6.76 13.56
CA MET A 673 38.54 -7.16 14.91
C MET A 673 39.70 -7.18 15.91
N GLN A 674 40.87 -7.73 15.52
CA GLN A 674 42.07 -7.70 16.36
C GLN A 674 42.52 -6.26 16.67
N ASN A 675 42.39 -5.33 15.73
CA ASN A 675 42.76 -3.92 15.95
C ASN A 675 41.83 -3.26 16.97
N ALA A 676 40.50 -3.45 16.85
CA ALA A 676 39.54 -2.98 17.85
C ALA A 676 39.79 -3.59 19.24
N VAL A 677 40.09 -4.89 19.32
CA VAL A 677 40.46 -5.58 20.57
C VAL A 677 41.75 -5.01 21.17
N LYS A 678 42.79 -4.78 20.36
CA LYS A 678 44.06 -4.17 20.80
C LYS A 678 43.85 -2.74 21.32
N GLU A 679 42.94 -1.97 20.72
CA GLU A 679 42.60 -0.62 21.17
C GLU A 679 41.86 -0.65 22.53
N VAL A 680 40.78 -1.41 22.64
CA VAL A 680 39.93 -1.41 23.86
C VAL A 680 40.61 -2.11 25.05
N LEU A 681 41.49 -3.09 24.81
CA LEU A 681 42.31 -3.71 25.84
C LEU A 681 43.64 -2.98 26.11
N LYS A 682 43.90 -1.85 25.45
CA LYS A 682 45.08 -1.01 25.69
C LYS A 682 45.09 -0.53 27.14
N GLY A 683 46.16 -0.86 27.87
CA GLY A 683 46.31 -0.55 29.29
C GLY A 683 45.70 -1.57 30.27
N LYS A 684 44.86 -2.52 29.81
CA LYS A 684 44.36 -3.61 30.69
C LYS A 684 45.45 -4.66 30.93
N GLN A 685 45.82 -4.84 32.19
CA GLN A 685 46.83 -5.78 32.65
C GLN A 685 46.22 -7.13 33.04
N LEU A 686 47.03 -8.19 32.96
CA LEU A 686 46.63 -9.57 33.28
C LEU A 686 46.19 -9.77 34.75
N LYS A 687 46.54 -8.84 35.63
CA LYS A 687 46.19 -8.84 37.06
C LYS A 687 44.86 -8.12 37.36
N ASP A 688 44.34 -7.35 36.42
CA ASP A 688 43.13 -6.54 36.62
C ASP A 688 41.93 -7.45 36.87
N VAL A 689 41.04 -7.03 37.78
CA VAL A 689 39.82 -7.77 38.12
C VAL A 689 38.69 -7.24 37.24
N LEU A 690 38.06 -8.13 36.47
CA LEU A 690 36.87 -7.85 35.67
C LEU A 690 35.64 -8.45 36.36
N THR A 691 34.64 -7.62 36.60
CA THR A 691 33.28 -8.05 36.95
C THR A 691 32.47 -8.36 35.69
N THR A 692 31.33 -9.03 35.85
CA THR A 692 30.35 -9.27 34.78
C THR A 692 29.97 -7.99 34.04
N SER A 693 29.72 -6.89 34.77
CA SER A 693 29.43 -5.57 34.20
C SER A 693 30.59 -5.02 33.36
N ALA A 694 31.82 -5.10 33.86
CA ALA A 694 33.01 -4.60 33.18
C ALA A 694 33.39 -5.45 31.96
N LEU A 695 33.13 -6.77 31.99
CA LEU A 695 33.30 -7.65 30.83
C LEU A 695 32.29 -7.29 29.74
N ARG A 696 31.00 -7.15 30.10
CA ARG A 696 29.94 -6.72 29.18
C ARG A 696 30.27 -5.37 28.51
N GLU A 697 30.66 -4.37 29.30
CA GLU A 697 31.07 -3.06 28.76
C GLU A 697 32.29 -3.18 27.83
N THR A 698 33.25 -4.05 28.16
CA THR A 698 34.43 -4.31 27.31
C THR A 698 34.03 -4.94 25.97
N VAL A 699 33.15 -5.94 25.97
CA VAL A 699 32.65 -6.60 24.75
C VAL A 699 31.88 -5.62 23.87
N MET A 700 30.93 -4.87 24.45
CA MET A 700 30.17 -3.84 23.75
C MET A 700 31.10 -2.80 23.11
N ARG A 701 32.08 -2.29 23.87
CA ARG A 701 33.02 -1.28 23.37
C ARG A 701 33.93 -1.81 22.25
N ILE A 702 34.28 -3.10 22.24
CA ILE A 702 35.01 -3.70 21.10
C ILE A 702 34.11 -3.72 19.86
N LEU A 703 32.84 -4.12 20.01
CA LEU A 703 31.86 -4.10 18.92
C LEU A 703 31.61 -2.69 18.40
N ASP A 704 31.42 -1.71 19.28
CA ASP A 704 31.18 -0.30 18.90
C ASP A 704 32.38 0.29 18.14
N VAL A 705 33.61 0.05 18.61
CA VAL A 705 34.85 0.47 17.91
C VAL A 705 34.95 -0.20 16.55
N PHE A 706 34.75 -1.52 16.48
CA PHE A 706 34.78 -2.27 15.22
C PHE A 706 33.75 -1.76 14.22
N MET A 707 32.48 -1.65 14.60
CA MET A 707 31.38 -1.19 13.73
C MET A 707 31.56 0.27 13.28
N SER A 708 32.26 1.10 14.06
CA SER A 708 32.56 2.50 13.75
C SER A 708 33.87 2.70 12.95
N THR A 709 34.62 1.64 12.64
CA THR A 709 35.93 1.75 11.97
C THR A 709 35.78 1.88 10.45
N GLY A 710 36.08 3.05 9.88
CA GLY A 710 36.09 3.26 8.42
C GLY A 710 34.83 3.95 7.91
N SER A 711 34.34 3.55 6.73
CA SER A 711 33.12 4.12 6.15
C SER A 711 31.85 3.53 6.79
N PRO A 712 30.71 4.26 6.73
CA PRO A 712 29.40 3.67 7.03
C PRO A 712 29.20 2.37 6.24
N HIS A 713 28.67 1.35 6.90
CA HIS A 713 28.39 0.02 6.34
C HIS A 713 29.59 -0.74 5.74
N HIS A 714 30.86 -0.35 6.03
CA HIS A 714 32.06 -1.10 5.57
C HIS A 714 32.02 -2.60 5.92
N TRP A 715 31.33 -2.95 7.01
CA TRP A 715 31.19 -4.31 7.50
C TRP A 715 30.36 -5.22 6.58
N VAL A 716 29.60 -4.65 5.63
CA VAL A 716 28.87 -5.38 4.59
C VAL A 716 29.83 -6.12 3.67
N ASP A 717 31.01 -5.55 3.41
CA ASP A 717 32.02 -6.13 2.52
C ASP A 717 32.77 -7.34 3.14
N TYR A 718 32.49 -7.68 4.42
CA TYR A 718 32.88 -8.96 5.01
C TYR A 718 31.84 -10.07 4.75
N LEU A 719 30.58 -9.70 4.53
CA LEU A 719 29.46 -10.63 4.34
C LEU A 719 29.26 -10.97 2.85
N MET A 720 29.58 -10.04 1.96
CA MET A 720 29.38 -10.18 0.51
C MET A 720 30.45 -9.45 -0.30
N MET A 721 30.69 -9.93 -1.52
CA MET A 721 31.61 -9.31 -2.50
C MET A 721 31.27 -7.84 -2.80
N SER A 722 32.29 -6.99 -3.00
CA SER A 722 32.09 -5.58 -3.39
C SER A 722 31.68 -5.46 -4.87
N GLN A 723 31.03 -4.35 -5.23
CA GLN A 723 30.55 -4.12 -6.60
C GLN A 723 31.69 -4.13 -7.64
N ASP A 724 32.86 -3.57 -7.31
CA ASP A 724 34.00 -3.48 -8.24
C ASP A 724 34.53 -4.86 -8.69
N ALA A 725 34.36 -5.90 -7.87
CA ALA A 725 34.75 -7.27 -8.21
C ALA A 725 33.82 -7.95 -9.23
N THR A 726 32.63 -7.38 -9.49
CA THR A 726 31.70 -7.94 -10.49
C THR A 726 32.07 -7.58 -11.93
N THR A 727 32.93 -6.59 -12.13
CA THR A 727 33.35 -6.08 -13.45
C THR A 727 34.41 -6.94 -14.17
N ASP A 728 35.06 -7.88 -13.47
CA ASP A 728 36.14 -8.71 -14.04
C ASP A 728 35.67 -10.01 -14.71
N VAL A 729 34.36 -10.28 -14.78
CA VAL A 729 33.81 -11.36 -15.62
C VAL A 729 33.75 -10.90 -17.07
N SER A 730 34.93 -10.83 -17.71
CA SER A 730 35.07 -10.45 -19.11
C SER A 730 34.65 -11.59 -20.05
N SER A 731 33.36 -11.68 -20.37
CA SER A 731 32.88 -12.32 -21.59
C SER A 731 31.75 -11.50 -22.22
N SER A 732 31.92 -11.19 -23.51
CA SER A 732 30.90 -10.56 -24.36
C SER A 732 29.56 -11.30 -24.34
N ASP A 733 28.46 -10.56 -24.46
CA ASP A 733 27.06 -10.97 -24.25
C ASP A 733 26.73 -11.40 -22.82
N ALA A 734 26.18 -10.45 -22.05
CA ALA A 734 25.48 -10.73 -20.80
C ALA A 734 24.27 -9.80 -20.66
N THR A 735 23.07 -10.35 -20.89
CA THR A 735 21.87 -9.94 -20.15
C THR A 735 22.20 -9.94 -18.66
N VAL A 736 21.80 -8.89 -17.92
CA VAL A 736 22.01 -8.83 -16.46
C VAL A 736 21.29 -10.03 -15.83
N THR A 737 22.06 -10.99 -15.31
CA THR A 737 21.51 -12.22 -14.74
C THR A 737 20.70 -11.93 -13.48
N LYS A 738 19.69 -12.76 -13.16
CA LYS A 738 18.86 -12.52 -11.97
C LYS A 738 19.66 -12.64 -10.68
N PHE A 739 20.71 -13.46 -10.68
CA PHE A 739 21.72 -13.45 -9.62
C PHE A 739 22.25 -12.04 -9.29
N HIS A 740 22.59 -11.21 -10.29
CA HIS A 740 23.05 -9.83 -10.04
C HIS A 740 21.96 -8.94 -9.43
N LEU A 741 20.70 -9.10 -9.83
CA LEU A 741 19.57 -8.38 -9.24
C LEU A 741 19.39 -8.76 -7.76
N LEU A 742 19.40 -10.06 -7.44
CA LEU A 742 19.27 -10.57 -6.06
C LEU A 742 20.41 -10.06 -5.16
N ILE A 743 21.65 -10.08 -5.64
CA ILE A 743 22.83 -9.57 -4.91
C ILE A 743 22.73 -8.04 -4.71
N THR A 744 22.27 -7.30 -5.72
CA THR A 744 22.10 -5.83 -5.63
C THR A 744 21.04 -5.47 -4.60
N GLU A 745 19.85 -6.09 -4.66
CA GLU A 745 18.79 -5.88 -3.66
C GLU A 745 19.27 -6.25 -2.25
N THR A 746 20.00 -7.36 -2.10
CA THR A 746 20.57 -7.77 -0.80
C THR A 746 21.52 -6.72 -0.25
N ARG A 747 22.37 -6.10 -1.10
CA ARG A 747 23.29 -5.03 -0.68
C ARG A 747 22.53 -3.77 -0.25
N GLU A 748 21.48 -3.38 -0.98
CA GLU A 748 20.60 -2.26 -0.59
C GLU A 748 19.94 -2.49 0.78
N VAL A 749 19.43 -3.71 1.03
CA VAL A 749 18.84 -4.08 2.31
C VAL A 749 19.86 -4.04 3.45
N LEU A 750 21.07 -4.59 3.28
CA LEU A 750 22.11 -4.57 4.31
C LEU A 750 22.66 -3.16 4.61
N THR A 751 22.69 -2.29 3.60
CA THR A 751 23.12 -0.88 3.75
C THR A 751 22.00 0.04 4.26
N SER A 752 20.79 -0.48 4.44
CA SER A 752 19.68 0.29 5.02
C SER A 752 19.90 0.63 6.50
N ASN A 753 19.34 1.77 6.92
CA ASN A 753 19.32 2.17 8.32
C ASN A 753 18.53 1.19 9.19
N ASP A 754 17.44 0.63 8.66
CA ASP A 754 16.57 -0.31 9.37
C ASP A 754 17.29 -1.63 9.67
N PHE A 755 18.00 -2.20 8.69
CA PHE A 755 18.84 -3.39 8.94
C PHE A 755 19.97 -3.08 9.91
N SER A 756 20.60 -1.90 9.80
CA SER A 756 21.68 -1.48 10.69
C SER A 756 21.23 -1.40 12.15
N ASN A 757 20.03 -0.87 12.42
CA ASN A 757 19.41 -0.89 13.75
C ASN A 757 19.15 -2.33 14.26
N VAL A 758 18.62 -3.20 13.39
CA VAL A 758 18.34 -4.61 13.74
C VAL A 758 19.63 -5.37 14.06
N ALA A 759 20.71 -5.14 13.30
CA ALA A 759 22.03 -5.70 13.55
C ALA A 759 22.61 -5.22 14.89
N GLU A 760 22.53 -3.92 15.18
CA GLU A 760 23.01 -3.35 16.46
C GLU A 760 22.27 -3.93 17.67
N ILE A 761 20.92 -3.99 17.61
CA ILE A 761 20.08 -4.55 18.68
C ILE A 761 20.39 -6.04 18.88
N SER A 762 20.55 -6.80 17.78
CA SER A 762 20.88 -8.23 17.84
C SER A 762 22.26 -8.48 18.46
N LEU A 763 23.29 -7.75 18.02
CA LEU A 763 24.65 -7.84 18.56
C LEU A 763 24.67 -7.48 20.06
N LYS A 764 23.95 -6.44 20.47
CA LYS A 764 23.82 -6.05 21.89
C LYS A 764 23.10 -7.14 22.71
N CYS A 765 22.01 -7.71 22.19
CA CYS A 765 21.30 -8.81 22.86
C CYS A 765 22.21 -10.03 23.07
N CYS A 766 22.90 -10.48 22.02
CA CYS A 766 23.82 -11.61 22.09
C CYS A 766 25.02 -11.34 23.03
N ALA A 767 25.57 -10.12 23.03
CA ALA A 767 26.67 -9.73 23.93
C ALA A 767 26.25 -9.76 25.41
N VAL A 768 25.01 -9.38 25.74
CA VAL A 768 24.46 -9.52 27.10
C VAL A 768 24.35 -11.00 27.46
N ALA A 769 23.69 -11.80 26.63
CA ALA A 769 23.46 -13.22 26.88
C ALA A 769 24.76 -14.02 27.03
N LEU A 770 25.80 -13.69 26.27
CA LEU A 770 27.09 -14.37 26.33
C LEU A 770 27.77 -14.14 27.69
N VAL A 771 27.75 -12.91 28.19
CA VAL A 771 28.39 -12.57 29.47
C VAL A 771 27.59 -13.12 30.66
N GLU A 772 26.27 -13.25 30.53
CA GLU A 772 25.43 -13.96 31.50
C GLU A 772 25.73 -15.47 31.53
N GLU A 773 25.93 -16.11 30.38
CA GLU A 773 26.33 -17.54 30.30
C GLU A 773 27.76 -17.78 30.82
N MET A 774 28.67 -16.82 30.61
CA MET A 774 29.97 -16.85 31.29
C MET A 774 29.84 -16.70 32.82
N GLU A 775 28.89 -15.92 33.31
CA GLU A 775 28.66 -15.72 34.75
C GLU A 775 28.14 -17.00 35.42
N THR A 776 27.17 -17.69 34.82
CA THR A 776 26.63 -18.97 35.33
C THR A 776 27.71 -20.06 35.40
N GLN A 777 28.61 -20.12 34.41
CA GLN A 777 29.63 -21.15 34.30
C GLN A 777 30.87 -20.92 35.18
N THR A 778 31.14 -19.67 35.59
CA THR A 778 32.44 -19.28 36.18
C THR A 778 32.34 -18.55 37.53
N GLY A 779 31.16 -18.09 37.94
CA GLY A 779 31.00 -17.29 39.17
C GLY A 779 31.53 -15.85 39.05
N LEU A 780 31.54 -15.29 37.83
CA LEU A 780 32.13 -13.99 37.49
C LEU A 780 31.58 -12.80 38.31
N ALA A 781 30.39 -12.93 38.90
CA ALA A 781 29.71 -11.95 39.74
C ALA A 781 30.61 -11.29 40.81
N THR A 782 31.54 -12.05 41.40
CA THR A 782 32.44 -11.56 42.46
C THR A 782 33.72 -10.89 41.95
N GLY A 783 33.93 -10.85 40.62
CA GLY A 783 35.12 -10.32 39.97
C GLY A 783 36.22 -11.37 39.79
N MET A 784 36.72 -11.52 38.56
CA MET A 784 37.80 -12.46 38.23
C MET A 784 39.01 -11.74 37.62
N GLN A 785 40.22 -12.16 37.99
CA GLN A 785 41.45 -11.67 37.35
C GLN A 785 41.47 -12.03 35.86
N LEU A 786 41.84 -11.08 35.00
CA LEU A 786 41.86 -11.24 33.55
C LEU A 786 42.63 -12.51 33.10
N ALA A 787 43.80 -12.81 33.67
CA ALA A 787 44.53 -14.05 33.37
C ALA A 787 43.77 -15.36 33.68
N LYS A 788 42.84 -15.34 34.65
CA LYS A 788 41.97 -16.50 34.96
C LYS A 788 40.73 -16.56 34.07
N LEU A 789 40.32 -15.43 33.50
CA LEU A 789 39.18 -15.31 32.60
C LEU A 789 39.49 -15.89 31.20
N LEU A 790 40.72 -15.72 30.67
CA LEU A 790 41.06 -16.18 29.31
C LEU A 790 40.75 -17.67 29.06
N PRO A 791 41.13 -18.62 29.94
CA PRO A 791 40.79 -20.03 29.71
C PRO A 791 39.29 -20.34 29.87
N GLN A 792 38.51 -19.47 30.52
CA GLN A 792 37.06 -19.61 30.61
C GLN A 792 36.35 -19.09 29.35
N ILE A 793 36.86 -18.01 28.74
CA ILE A 793 36.40 -17.54 27.42
C ILE A 793 36.45 -18.71 26.42
N GLU A 794 37.59 -19.39 26.33
CA GLU A 794 37.76 -20.55 25.42
C GLU A 794 36.82 -21.73 25.74
N LYS A 795 36.41 -21.88 27.01
CA LYS A 795 35.48 -22.94 27.43
C LYS A 795 34.04 -22.68 26.96
N THR A 796 33.63 -21.42 26.86
CA THR A 796 32.27 -21.01 26.43
C THR A 796 32.15 -20.86 24.90
N MET A 797 33.26 -20.80 24.15
CA MET A 797 33.24 -20.70 22.67
C MET A 797 32.42 -21.78 21.94
N PRO A 798 32.46 -23.09 22.32
CA PRO A 798 31.71 -24.13 21.63
C PRO A 798 30.18 -23.93 21.67
N GLU A 799 29.66 -23.17 22.63
CA GLU A 799 28.22 -22.91 22.77
C GLU A 799 27.74 -21.79 21.84
N ILE A 800 28.60 -20.80 21.54
CA ILE A 800 28.35 -19.76 20.52
C ILE A 800 28.28 -20.41 19.13
N SER A 801 29.13 -21.39 18.89
CA SER A 801 29.24 -22.13 17.63
C SER A 801 28.39 -23.41 17.57
N ALA A 802 27.46 -23.61 18.51
CA ALA A 802 26.62 -24.81 18.55
C ALA A 802 25.63 -24.85 17.37
N GLU A 803 25.17 -26.07 17.03
CA GLU A 803 24.10 -26.31 16.06
C GLU A 803 22.84 -25.46 16.37
N PRO A 804 22.13 -24.90 15.37
CA PRO A 804 21.10 -23.89 15.64
C PRO A 804 19.96 -24.30 16.58
N GLU A 805 19.56 -25.58 16.58
CA GLU A 805 18.54 -26.08 17.51
C GLU A 805 18.96 -25.99 18.98
N LYS A 806 20.27 -26.05 19.26
CA LYS A 806 20.88 -26.00 20.60
C LYS A 806 21.47 -24.61 20.91
N ASN A 807 21.57 -23.74 19.91
CA ASN A 807 22.22 -22.45 20.01
C ASN A 807 21.28 -21.38 20.59
N ARG A 808 21.41 -21.12 21.90
CA ARG A 808 20.62 -20.12 22.64
C ARG A 808 20.70 -18.72 22.00
N PHE A 809 21.82 -18.35 21.39
CA PHE A 809 22.01 -17.03 20.76
C PHE A 809 21.16 -16.87 19.50
N LEU A 810 21.07 -17.90 18.65
CA LEU A 810 20.22 -17.86 17.46
C LEU A 810 18.72 -17.86 17.81
N GLN A 811 18.34 -18.58 18.86
CA GLN A 811 16.97 -18.52 19.39
C GLN A 811 16.63 -17.11 19.88
N LEU A 812 17.54 -16.45 20.62
CA LEU A 812 17.37 -15.06 21.05
C LEU A 812 17.20 -14.11 19.85
N ILE A 813 18.09 -14.17 18.85
CA ILE A 813 17.99 -13.34 17.63
C ILE A 813 16.65 -13.55 16.95
N ARG A 814 16.25 -14.80 16.73
CA ARG A 814 14.97 -15.14 16.10
C ARG A 814 13.79 -14.56 16.86
N ASP A 815 13.84 -14.60 18.19
CA ASP A 815 12.69 -14.25 19.01
C ASP A 815 12.51 -12.75 19.29
N LEU A 816 13.51 -11.92 18.98
CA LEU A 816 13.44 -10.44 19.03
C LEU A 816 12.27 -9.87 18.19
N PRO A 817 11.41 -9.00 18.77
CA PRO A 817 10.31 -8.34 18.05
C PRO A 817 10.77 -7.53 16.83
N GLU A 818 11.90 -6.84 16.93
CA GLU A 818 12.47 -5.99 15.89
C GLU A 818 12.90 -6.82 14.68
N VAL A 819 13.53 -7.97 14.93
CA VAL A 819 13.94 -8.94 13.90
C VAL A 819 12.71 -9.51 13.19
N LYS A 820 11.69 -9.93 13.94
CA LYS A 820 10.42 -10.44 13.38
C LYS A 820 9.70 -9.40 12.53
N LEU A 821 9.61 -8.16 13.01
CA LEU A 821 8.98 -7.05 12.30
C LEU A 821 9.74 -6.71 11.01
N PHE A 822 11.06 -6.58 11.09
CA PHE A 822 11.90 -6.28 9.93
C PHE A 822 11.75 -7.31 8.82
N PHE A 823 11.86 -8.61 9.12
CA PHE A 823 11.71 -9.65 8.10
C PHE A 823 10.28 -9.75 7.56
N THR A 824 9.27 -9.47 8.38
CA THR A 824 7.87 -9.37 7.90
C THR A 824 7.71 -8.23 6.88
N LEU A 825 8.31 -7.07 7.14
CA LEU A 825 8.26 -5.92 6.24
C LEU A 825 9.08 -6.15 4.96
N LEU A 826 10.29 -6.70 5.08
CA LEU A 826 11.14 -7.06 3.93
C LEU A 826 10.43 -8.01 2.97
N TYR A 827 9.73 -9.03 3.52
CA TYR A 827 8.98 -9.98 2.72
C TYR A 827 7.70 -9.38 2.11
N ALA A 828 7.01 -8.49 2.84
CA ALA A 828 5.78 -7.84 2.38
C ALA A 828 6.01 -6.71 1.37
N ASN A 829 7.20 -6.10 1.36
CA ASN A 829 7.60 -5.10 0.37
C ASN A 829 7.88 -5.78 -0.98
N MET A 830 6.84 -5.83 -1.81
CA MET A 830 6.92 -6.28 -3.20
C MET A 830 7.62 -5.20 -4.05
N PRO A 831 8.53 -5.58 -4.98
CA PRO A 831 9.03 -4.64 -5.99
C PRO A 831 7.86 -4.12 -6.84
N GLN A 832 7.91 -2.82 -7.19
CA GLN A 832 6.87 -2.13 -7.99
C GLN A 832 6.95 -2.50 -9.48
#